data_AF-A0A9D7K651-F1
#
_entry.id   AF-A0A9D7K651-F1
#
_cell.length_a   1.000
_cell.length_b   1.000
_cell.length_c   1.000
_cell.angle_alpha   90.00
_cell.angle_beta   90.00
_cell.angle_gamma   90.00
#
_symmetry.space_group_name_H-M   'P 1'
#
loop_
_entity.id
_entity.type
_entity.pdbx_description
1 polymer ?
#
loop_
_entity_poly.entity_id
_entity_poly.type
_entity_poly.pdbx_seq_one_letter_code
_entity_poly.pdbx_strand_id
1 'polypeptide(L)'
;MDEIRGAYSARLKELRNSLGAGQSSADYLDALRDAYRVLSSPELRAEYDAGNSTPARQEGVDGDDVAGAGHNMQRATAPSRRRLVRALTVVLAVSLLASAVFGGWLAWDRGYVPGNPRAATVEVMEPIVRRAAVMKSQQRTVCVSPELERAAPEIQGVPGIVNRTVPGQHSLILLLETHARDQDVRERQLRQLSFFAKQGFFSENDLTVDTDAGSRAAKQFQLTWQGYGAMLTRGGNTPCFVVGDREFNAIQTIEKRNEDVFGMEIYEVAYETAVMNVSPWVSSESAKALFPKLAGLISPKREMTRLLRGNEGWVTEMEAQRRSSLLNENSAGAAAFAKQMEALLSPPPAPDPATVRTAFSDYLNGDQWLGRGTVACMSLRLQRGGDDREAANDRSSYRVVYHDQAGRPEYQRTQMMTALHLLSALEIAGLAQIESLPPPSPTGPAVSTRPGAIKSLKETTLASAVTSGVRFVLRPDAVQALGLNGSACIPVGRMKVEFLGTQYAGNRAGSLIAYAKVTQTPDWVVTMAEHLPAVRSAIENGIPLNGMLGYADDPTGSGQGKRWRVTSLGPSYPEMQISSVPRSMQDRFPVTVSESTKVPKSGVVGSPTSIPLRVTSPVASAPVDFRIPAPVAVPLPAVAANGSAALPKIEKGTAPYAAGDLDVHAISVYEGNLLNGEQRGFQQHPEGVVEIRLGKTGSPAMLLLSSYEPNEWRITLEPGANLGKVLAYGHYPQRVLVNGRHKAEIFTPSREAMPRAVGGRILLPNQMEANQMRDVADLVRSLTGKLPVSFQAQYRPKSSFSVEASTPPFSLPAPISVASLGAGDVVLKGSSHDPVTALEVKYGNVGAYTPAWASRSYSSGRIYFEGNMAVTGGLVSEPHANIGVALAKSGGGMLDDTQGNYAVIPHGQQKIYRNGDNFGLALDLDAGMAYVRINGDWVTGAPGSGNGRALKKGREYVPYFYASAIGSGAERLGQTSWVTNFGASSFRHPLPKGYSSYDGRQKAPL
;
A
#
# COMPACT_ATOMS: atom_id res chain seq x y z
N MET A 1 -20.33 -42.15 -17.59
CA MET A 1 -19.12 -41.60 -16.92
C MET A 1 -18.44 -42.64 -16.05
N ASP A 2 -19.16 -43.39 -15.21
CA ASP A 2 -18.55 -44.45 -14.39
C ASP A 2 -17.89 -45.56 -15.20
N GLU A 3 -18.43 -45.87 -16.39
CA GLU A 3 -17.81 -46.80 -17.35
C GLU A 3 -16.48 -46.28 -17.93
N ILE A 4 -16.41 -44.98 -18.24
CA ILE A 4 -15.17 -44.30 -18.69
C ILE A 4 -14.16 -44.26 -17.54
N ARG A 5 -14.63 -43.97 -16.33
CA ARG A 5 -13.80 -43.96 -15.10
C ARG A 5 -13.25 -45.35 -14.81
N GLY A 6 -14.06 -46.38 -15.01
CA GLY A 6 -13.69 -47.79 -14.89
C GLY A 6 -12.63 -48.19 -15.93
N ALA A 7 -12.85 -47.88 -17.20
CA ALA A 7 -11.90 -48.15 -18.28
C ALA A 7 -10.57 -47.40 -18.08
N TYR A 8 -10.63 -46.14 -17.63
CA TYR A 8 -9.45 -45.33 -17.33
C TYR A 8 -8.66 -45.90 -16.15
N SER A 9 -9.34 -46.29 -15.08
CA SER A 9 -8.74 -46.92 -13.90
C SER A 9 -8.10 -48.28 -14.22
N ALA A 10 -8.76 -49.10 -15.04
CA ALA A 10 -8.24 -50.37 -15.50
C ALA A 10 -6.96 -50.19 -16.35
N ARG A 11 -6.96 -49.25 -17.31
CA ARG A 11 -5.79 -48.97 -18.15
C ARG A 11 -4.63 -48.36 -17.36
N LEU A 12 -4.91 -47.50 -16.39
CA LEU A 12 -3.90 -46.96 -15.46
C LEU A 12 -3.23 -48.06 -14.63
N LYS A 13 -4.01 -49.04 -14.17
CA LYS A 13 -3.50 -50.18 -13.40
C LYS A 13 -2.62 -51.08 -14.27
N GLU A 14 -3.01 -51.30 -15.52
CA GLU A 14 -2.23 -52.06 -16.51
C GLU A 14 -0.91 -51.35 -16.84
N LEU A 15 -0.96 -50.05 -17.15
CA LEU A 15 0.22 -49.23 -17.44
C LEU A 15 1.19 -49.17 -16.25
N ARG A 16 0.66 -49.00 -15.04
CA ARG A 16 1.46 -49.00 -13.80
C ARG A 16 2.15 -50.35 -13.54
N ASN A 17 1.54 -51.45 -13.95
CA ASN A 17 2.15 -52.79 -13.84
C ASN A 17 3.17 -53.06 -14.95
N SER A 18 3.04 -52.42 -16.11
CA SER A 18 3.97 -52.55 -17.24
C SER A 18 5.24 -51.69 -17.10
N LEU A 19 5.16 -50.58 -16.36
CA LEU A 19 6.29 -49.70 -16.07
C LEU A 19 7.01 -50.23 -14.82
N GLY A 20 8.09 -50.99 -15.02
CA GLY A 20 8.89 -51.55 -13.93
C GLY A 20 9.43 -50.49 -12.96
N ALA A 21 9.71 -50.89 -11.72
CA ALA A 21 10.24 -50.01 -10.67
C ALA A 21 11.62 -49.45 -11.06
N GLY A 22 11.65 -48.28 -11.70
CA GLY A 22 12.89 -47.62 -12.13
C GLY A 22 12.76 -46.62 -13.28
N GLN A 23 11.59 -46.46 -13.93
CA GLN A 23 11.42 -45.50 -15.03
C GLN A 23 11.02 -44.09 -14.58
N SER A 24 11.38 -43.10 -15.40
CA SER A 24 11.28 -41.67 -15.08
C SER A 24 9.83 -41.18 -15.06
N SER A 25 9.56 -40.10 -14.32
CA SER A 25 8.24 -39.47 -14.28
C SER A 25 7.76 -38.93 -15.64
N ALA A 26 8.66 -38.74 -16.61
CA ALA A 26 8.31 -38.33 -17.97
C ALA A 26 7.64 -39.46 -18.76
N ASP A 27 8.15 -40.69 -18.66
CA ASP A 27 7.62 -41.87 -19.36
C ASP A 27 6.20 -42.20 -18.89
N TYR A 28 5.93 -42.03 -17.59
CA TYR A 28 4.59 -42.18 -17.01
C TYR A 28 3.60 -41.11 -17.50
N LEU A 29 4.06 -39.87 -17.69
CA LEU A 29 3.23 -38.77 -18.18
C LEU A 29 2.89 -38.92 -19.66
N ASP A 30 3.82 -39.40 -20.48
CA ASP A 30 3.55 -39.69 -21.89
C ASP A 30 2.61 -40.90 -22.04
N ALA A 31 2.76 -41.95 -21.21
CA ALA A 31 1.81 -43.07 -21.16
C ALA A 31 0.39 -42.64 -20.73
N LEU A 32 0.29 -41.70 -19.78
CA LEU A 32 -0.98 -41.09 -19.38
C LEU A 32 -1.62 -40.27 -20.52
N ARG A 33 -0.80 -39.51 -21.25
CA ARG A 33 -1.26 -38.70 -22.39
C ARG A 33 -1.78 -39.59 -23.52
N ASP A 34 -1.10 -40.70 -23.81
CA ASP A 34 -1.56 -41.68 -24.80
C ASP A 34 -2.82 -42.43 -24.36
N ALA A 35 -2.92 -42.83 -23.09
CA ALA A 35 -4.15 -43.43 -22.56
C ALA A 35 -5.36 -42.48 -22.68
N TYR A 36 -5.14 -41.19 -22.38
CA TYR A 36 -6.17 -40.16 -22.57
C TYR A 36 -6.53 -40.00 -24.05
N ARG A 37 -5.54 -39.98 -24.97
CA ARG A 37 -5.77 -39.87 -26.42
C ARG A 37 -6.61 -41.03 -26.96
N VAL A 38 -6.29 -42.27 -26.57
CA VAL A 38 -7.02 -43.47 -27.01
C VAL A 38 -8.44 -43.48 -26.47
N LEU A 39 -8.65 -43.14 -25.20
CA LEU A 39 -9.98 -43.22 -24.57
C LEU A 39 -10.89 -42.03 -24.86
N SER A 40 -10.34 -40.88 -25.25
CA SER A 40 -11.12 -39.68 -25.62
C SER A 40 -11.50 -39.64 -27.11
N SER A 41 -10.86 -40.45 -27.96
CA SER A 41 -11.27 -40.65 -29.36
C SER A 41 -12.22 -41.83 -29.49
N PRO A 42 -13.47 -41.63 -30.00
CA PRO A 42 -14.42 -42.72 -30.21
C PRO A 42 -13.89 -43.82 -31.15
N GLU A 43 -13.11 -43.44 -32.15
CA GLU A 43 -12.57 -44.35 -33.18
C GLU A 43 -11.45 -45.25 -32.59
N LEU A 44 -10.50 -44.66 -31.86
CA LEU A 44 -9.41 -45.40 -31.22
C LEU A 44 -9.91 -46.28 -30.06
N ARG A 45 -10.98 -45.83 -29.38
CA ARG A 45 -11.65 -46.63 -28.36
C ARG A 45 -12.33 -47.86 -28.96
N ALA A 46 -12.99 -47.72 -30.11
CA ALA A 46 -13.61 -48.85 -30.79
C ALA A 46 -12.57 -49.90 -31.22
N GLU A 47 -11.38 -49.48 -31.65
CA GLU A 47 -10.25 -50.40 -31.93
C GLU A 47 -9.72 -51.09 -30.65
N TYR A 48 -9.57 -50.33 -29.55
CA TYR A 48 -9.15 -50.89 -28.26
C TYR A 48 -10.13 -51.94 -27.74
N ASP A 49 -11.43 -51.64 -27.80
CA ASP A 49 -12.50 -52.53 -27.35
C ASP A 49 -12.61 -53.77 -28.27
N ALA A 50 -12.33 -53.64 -29.58
CA ALA A 50 -12.27 -54.77 -30.51
C ALA A 50 -11.09 -55.71 -30.24
N GLY A 51 -9.92 -55.17 -29.88
CA GLY A 51 -8.70 -55.95 -29.61
C GLY A 51 -8.72 -56.77 -28.31
N ASN A 52 -9.60 -56.44 -27.35
CA ASN A 52 -9.68 -57.10 -26.05
C ASN A 52 -10.76 -58.20 -25.94
N SER A 53 -11.41 -58.56 -27.05
CA SER A 53 -12.38 -59.66 -27.08
C SER A 53 -11.71 -61.01 -27.38
N THR A 54 -11.33 -61.77 -26.34
CA THR A 54 -10.93 -63.19 -26.46
C THR A 54 -12.15 -64.09 -26.14
N PRO A 55 -12.34 -65.23 -26.83
CA PRO A 55 -13.60 -65.99 -26.79
C PRO A 55 -13.72 -66.84 -25.52
N ALA A 56 -14.91 -66.83 -24.93
CA ALA A 56 -15.24 -67.63 -23.77
C ALA A 56 -15.25 -69.13 -24.10
N ARG A 57 -14.53 -69.89 -23.27
CA ARG A 57 -14.42 -71.34 -23.21
C ARG A 57 -15.73 -71.91 -22.62
N GLN A 58 -16.41 -72.78 -23.35
CA GLN A 58 -17.56 -73.58 -22.87
C GLN A 58 -17.16 -75.07 -22.80
N GLU A 59 -17.09 -75.61 -21.58
CA GLU A 59 -17.38 -77.02 -21.27
C GLU A 59 -18.92 -77.15 -21.33
N GLY A 60 -19.59 -78.15 -21.92
CA GLY A 60 -19.31 -79.57 -22.08
C GLY A 60 -20.39 -80.36 -21.33
N VAL A 61 -21.55 -80.60 -21.95
CA VAL A 61 -22.55 -81.62 -21.52
C VAL A 61 -23.20 -82.24 -22.75
N ASP A 62 -23.14 -83.57 -22.78
CA ASP A 62 -23.61 -84.50 -23.81
C ASP A 62 -25.12 -84.49 -24.06
N GLY A 63 -25.52 -84.98 -25.24
CA GLY A 63 -26.88 -85.38 -25.56
C GLY A 63 -27.16 -85.51 -27.05
N ASP A 64 -27.15 -86.75 -27.52
CA ASP A 64 -27.23 -87.27 -28.90
C ASP A 64 -28.43 -86.85 -29.78
N ASP A 65 -28.22 -87.06 -31.10
CA ASP A 65 -29.19 -87.38 -32.17
C ASP A 65 -30.20 -86.27 -32.60
N VAL A 66 -30.40 -85.86 -33.87
CA VAL A 66 -30.55 -86.59 -35.14
C VAL A 66 -30.31 -85.63 -36.34
N ALA A 67 -29.78 -86.21 -37.42
CA ALA A 67 -29.65 -85.80 -38.81
C ALA A 67 -30.52 -84.67 -39.44
N GLY A 68 -29.89 -83.95 -40.39
CA GLY A 68 -30.35 -83.94 -41.79
C GLY A 68 -30.79 -82.61 -42.44
N ALA A 69 -30.06 -82.25 -43.52
CA ALA A 69 -30.46 -81.41 -44.68
C ALA A 69 -30.78 -79.91 -44.39
N GLY A 70 -30.32 -78.92 -45.15
CA GLY A 70 -30.13 -78.82 -46.60
C GLY A 70 -31.05 -77.72 -47.13
N HIS A 71 -30.47 -76.60 -47.60
CA HIS A 71 -31.04 -75.50 -48.40
C HIS A 71 -32.52 -75.09 -48.23
N ASN A 72 -32.79 -73.82 -47.90
CA ASN A 72 -33.48 -72.95 -48.86
C ASN A 72 -33.53 -71.45 -48.53
N MET A 73 -33.53 -70.72 -49.63
CA MET A 73 -33.62 -69.29 -49.85
C MET A 73 -35.08 -68.79 -49.75
N GLN A 74 -35.24 -67.48 -49.54
CA GLN A 74 -36.44 -66.66 -49.73
C GLN A 74 -37.53 -66.67 -48.63
N ARG A 75 -37.76 -65.50 -48.01
CA ARG A 75 -38.86 -64.56 -48.30
C ARG A 75 -39.01 -63.55 -47.15
N ALA A 76 -38.82 -62.28 -47.48
CA ALA A 76 -39.23 -61.16 -46.66
C ALA A 76 -40.77 -61.14 -46.55
N THR A 77 -41.29 -61.33 -45.35
CA THR A 77 -42.68 -60.98 -45.02
C THR A 77 -42.67 -59.61 -44.35
N ALA A 78 -43.27 -58.63 -45.02
CA ALA A 78 -43.49 -57.29 -44.49
C ALA A 78 -44.18 -57.36 -43.11
N PRO A 79 -43.63 -56.71 -42.06
CA PRO A 79 -44.27 -56.70 -40.76
C PRO A 79 -45.59 -55.94 -40.87
N SER A 80 -46.65 -56.55 -40.32
CA SER A 80 -47.98 -55.96 -40.25
C SER A 80 -47.90 -54.54 -39.68
N ARG A 81 -48.63 -53.59 -40.30
CA ARG A 81 -48.67 -52.17 -39.90
C ARG A 81 -48.85 -51.95 -38.39
N ARG A 82 -49.44 -52.90 -37.65
CA ARG A 82 -49.59 -52.85 -36.18
C ARG A 82 -48.28 -53.03 -35.39
N ARG A 83 -47.31 -53.81 -35.87
CA ARG A 83 -45.99 -53.96 -35.22
C ARG A 83 -45.08 -52.76 -35.50
N LEU A 84 -45.14 -52.21 -36.72
CA LEU A 84 -44.41 -51.00 -37.09
C LEU A 84 -44.91 -49.78 -36.30
N VAL A 85 -46.24 -49.62 -36.17
CA VAL A 85 -46.82 -48.54 -35.36
C VAL A 85 -46.42 -48.67 -33.89
N ARG A 86 -46.48 -49.87 -33.29
CA ARG A 86 -46.04 -50.07 -31.90
C ARG A 86 -44.55 -49.80 -31.68
N ALA A 87 -43.68 -50.25 -32.58
CA ALA A 87 -42.24 -49.96 -32.51
C ALA A 87 -41.97 -48.45 -32.67
N LEU A 88 -42.66 -47.78 -33.59
CA LEU A 88 -42.54 -46.34 -33.77
C LEU A 88 -43.03 -45.58 -32.53
N THR A 89 -44.16 -45.98 -31.93
CA THR A 89 -44.67 -45.38 -30.69
C THR A 89 -43.70 -45.56 -29.52
N VAL A 90 -43.06 -46.73 -29.39
CA VAL A 90 -42.05 -46.98 -28.36
C VAL A 90 -40.80 -46.12 -28.59
N VAL A 91 -40.29 -46.04 -29.82
CA VAL A 91 -39.13 -45.19 -30.15
C VAL A 91 -39.44 -43.71 -29.90
N LEU A 92 -40.64 -43.24 -30.26
CA LEU A 92 -41.07 -41.87 -30.02
C LEU A 92 -41.22 -41.58 -28.52
N ALA A 93 -41.80 -42.51 -27.76
CA ALA A 93 -41.93 -42.41 -26.30
C ALA A 93 -40.56 -42.40 -25.61
N VAL A 94 -39.63 -43.27 -26.02
CA VAL A 94 -38.25 -43.32 -25.49
C VAL A 94 -37.48 -42.05 -25.87
N SER A 95 -37.66 -41.53 -27.09
CA SER A 95 -37.01 -40.29 -27.53
C SER A 95 -37.54 -39.06 -26.78
N LEU A 96 -38.85 -39.00 -26.53
CA LEU A 96 -39.47 -37.96 -25.71
C LEU A 96 -39.01 -38.04 -24.25
N LEU A 97 -38.92 -39.25 -23.68
CA LEU A 97 -38.39 -39.47 -22.34
C LEU A 97 -36.91 -39.06 -22.25
N ALA A 98 -36.07 -39.49 -23.21
CA ALA A 98 -34.67 -39.12 -23.26
C ALA A 98 -34.47 -37.60 -23.43
N SER A 99 -35.30 -36.96 -24.25
CA SER A 99 -35.29 -35.50 -24.43
C SER A 99 -35.74 -34.76 -23.17
N ALA A 100 -36.74 -35.28 -22.46
CA ALA A 100 -37.19 -34.72 -21.18
C ALA A 100 -36.13 -34.90 -20.08
N VAL A 101 -35.47 -36.05 -20.01
CA VAL A 101 -34.38 -36.32 -19.07
C VAL A 101 -33.16 -35.46 -19.40
N PHE A 102 -32.76 -35.36 -20.67
CA PHE A 102 -31.65 -34.51 -21.10
C PHE A 102 -31.96 -33.02 -20.91
N GLY A 103 -33.18 -32.59 -21.23
CA GLY A 103 -33.65 -31.23 -20.98
C GLY A 103 -33.69 -30.89 -19.50
N GLY A 104 -34.15 -31.82 -18.66
CA GLY A 104 -34.11 -31.69 -17.20
C GLY A 104 -32.68 -31.65 -16.65
N TRP A 105 -31.79 -32.50 -17.18
CA TRP A 105 -30.36 -32.50 -16.83
C TRP A 105 -29.68 -31.21 -17.27
N LEU A 106 -29.95 -30.70 -18.48
CA LEU A 106 -29.38 -29.44 -18.97
C LEU A 106 -29.92 -28.24 -18.20
N ALA A 107 -31.21 -28.26 -17.85
CA ALA A 107 -31.82 -27.24 -16.99
C ALA A 107 -31.21 -27.27 -15.58
N TRP A 108 -30.91 -28.46 -15.05
CA TRP A 108 -30.18 -28.63 -13.80
C TRP A 108 -28.72 -28.16 -13.94
N ASP A 109 -27.98 -28.60 -14.95
CA ASP A 109 -26.58 -28.22 -15.18
C ASP A 109 -26.42 -26.70 -15.34
N ARG A 110 -27.36 -26.05 -16.03
CA ARG A 110 -27.43 -24.59 -16.19
C ARG A 110 -28.02 -23.85 -14.98
N GLY A 111 -28.42 -24.55 -13.93
CA GLY A 111 -28.94 -23.96 -12.70
C GLY A 111 -30.31 -23.27 -12.85
N TYR A 112 -31.13 -23.70 -13.81
CA TYR A 112 -32.50 -23.20 -13.98
C TYR A 112 -33.52 -23.85 -13.04
N VAL A 113 -33.15 -24.95 -12.38
CA VAL A 113 -34.02 -25.66 -11.43
C VAL A 113 -33.88 -25.05 -10.03
N PRO A 114 -34.99 -24.70 -9.33
CA PRO A 114 -34.95 -24.25 -7.93
C PRO A 114 -34.22 -25.24 -7.00
N GLY A 115 -33.47 -24.73 -6.03
CA GLY A 115 -32.67 -25.54 -5.10
C GLY A 115 -31.35 -26.06 -5.67
N ASN A 116 -31.03 -25.75 -6.92
CA ASN A 116 -29.75 -26.11 -7.51
C ASN A 116 -28.60 -25.24 -6.96
N PRO A 117 -27.49 -25.82 -6.47
CA PRO A 117 -26.35 -25.05 -5.93
C PRO A 117 -25.59 -24.20 -6.97
N ARG A 118 -25.91 -24.34 -8.27
CA ARG A 118 -25.40 -23.57 -9.40
C ARG A 118 -26.41 -22.56 -9.94
N ALA A 119 -27.62 -22.47 -9.34
CA ALA A 119 -28.59 -21.46 -9.73
C ALA A 119 -28.04 -20.07 -9.40
N ALA A 120 -28.25 -19.12 -10.32
CA ALA A 120 -27.82 -17.74 -10.16
C ALA A 120 -28.87 -16.92 -9.40
N THR A 121 -29.24 -17.39 -8.21
CA THR A 121 -30.22 -16.72 -7.33
C THR A 121 -29.54 -16.12 -6.11
N VAL A 122 -30.22 -15.19 -5.45
CA VAL A 122 -29.73 -14.52 -4.24
C VAL A 122 -29.41 -15.54 -3.16
N GLU A 123 -30.29 -16.52 -2.92
CA GLU A 123 -30.17 -17.50 -1.85
C GLU A 123 -28.90 -18.35 -2.00
N VAL A 124 -28.56 -18.74 -3.24
CA VAL A 124 -27.38 -19.56 -3.54
C VAL A 124 -26.10 -18.73 -3.53
N MET A 125 -26.14 -17.51 -4.07
CA MET A 125 -24.97 -16.65 -4.18
C MET A 125 -24.63 -15.91 -2.89
N GLU A 126 -25.60 -15.61 -2.03
CA GLU A 126 -25.43 -14.77 -0.84
C GLU A 126 -24.29 -15.25 0.07
N PRO A 127 -24.15 -16.54 0.43
CA PRO A 127 -23.00 -16.99 1.21
C PRO A 127 -21.66 -16.70 0.54
N ILE A 128 -21.59 -16.79 -0.79
CA ILE A 128 -20.39 -16.53 -1.58
C ILE A 128 -20.08 -15.03 -1.61
N VAL A 129 -21.12 -14.20 -1.79
CA VAL A 129 -20.99 -12.74 -1.81
C VAL A 129 -20.65 -12.20 -0.43
N ARG A 130 -21.24 -12.74 0.64
CA ARG A 130 -20.84 -12.43 2.03
C ARG A 130 -19.35 -12.68 2.22
N ARG A 131 -18.82 -13.81 1.74
CA ARG A 131 -17.37 -14.11 1.79
C ARG A 131 -16.55 -13.14 0.94
N ALA A 132 -17.00 -12.81 -0.27
CA ALA A 132 -16.36 -11.80 -1.11
C ALA A 132 -16.30 -10.43 -0.41
N ALA A 133 -17.41 -9.98 0.19
CA ALA A 133 -17.50 -8.75 0.95
C ALA A 133 -16.53 -8.73 2.14
N VAL A 134 -16.40 -9.86 2.84
CA VAL A 134 -15.43 -10.06 3.93
C VAL A 134 -13.98 -9.95 3.44
N MET A 135 -13.65 -10.59 2.32
CA MET A 135 -12.29 -10.55 1.76
C MET A 135 -11.93 -9.15 1.22
N LYS A 136 -12.91 -8.44 0.66
CA LYS A 136 -12.74 -7.09 0.11
C LYS A 136 -12.66 -6.02 1.20
N SER A 137 -13.39 -6.20 2.30
CA SER A 137 -13.32 -5.33 3.48
C SER A 137 -12.10 -5.65 4.34
N GLN A 138 -10.90 -5.34 3.84
CA GLN A 138 -9.67 -5.34 4.67
C GLN A 138 -9.79 -4.43 5.91
N GLN A 139 -10.79 -3.55 5.93
CA GLN A 139 -11.15 -2.69 7.06
C GLN A 139 -12.64 -2.84 7.38
N ARG A 140 -13.03 -3.97 7.99
CA ARG A 140 -14.41 -4.17 8.47
C ARG A 140 -14.83 -3.06 9.43
N THR A 141 -14.01 -2.81 10.45
CA THR A 141 -14.32 -1.78 11.42
C THR A 141 -14.04 -0.40 10.84
N VAL A 142 -15.08 0.40 10.77
CA VAL A 142 -15.05 1.79 10.36
C VAL A 142 -14.73 2.63 11.58
N CYS A 143 -13.86 3.62 11.44
CA CYS A 143 -13.50 4.52 12.52
C CYS A 143 -13.39 5.96 12.03
N VAL A 144 -13.40 6.92 12.96
CA VAL A 144 -13.18 8.34 12.68
C VAL A 144 -12.10 8.88 13.60
N SER A 145 -11.28 9.78 13.07
CA SER A 145 -10.23 10.47 13.80
C SER A 145 -10.53 11.97 13.89
N PRO A 146 -10.07 12.66 14.95
CA PRO A 146 -10.02 14.12 14.95
C PRO A 146 -9.11 14.62 13.81
N GLU A 147 -9.40 15.79 13.26
CA GLU A 147 -8.70 16.35 12.08
C GLU A 147 -7.32 16.95 12.43
N LEU A 148 -6.39 16.17 12.96
CA LEU A 148 -5.09 16.65 13.47
C LEU A 148 -4.05 16.97 12.37
N GLU A 149 -4.29 16.57 11.13
CA GLU A 149 -3.30 16.68 10.04
C GLU A 149 -3.17 18.11 9.47
N ARG A 150 -4.22 18.93 9.55
CA ARG A 150 -4.23 20.28 8.94
C ARG A 150 -3.56 21.32 9.81
N ALA A 151 -3.83 21.30 11.12
CA ALA A 151 -3.18 22.14 12.11
C ALA A 151 -2.60 21.24 13.20
N ALA A 152 -1.30 20.95 13.12
CA ALA A 152 -0.68 20.05 14.10
C ALA A 152 -0.86 20.59 15.54
N PRO A 153 -1.02 19.73 16.54
CA PRO A 153 -0.92 20.12 17.94
C PRO A 153 0.45 20.78 18.22
N GLU A 154 0.50 21.78 19.10
CA GLU A 154 1.79 22.39 19.49
C GLU A 154 2.68 21.39 20.20
N ILE A 155 2.09 20.48 20.99
CA ILE A 155 2.82 19.38 21.63
C ILE A 155 2.02 18.09 21.44
N GLN A 156 2.70 17.06 20.97
CA GLN A 156 2.16 15.72 20.84
C GLN A 156 2.96 14.73 21.69
N GLY A 157 2.26 13.94 22.49
CA GLY A 157 2.83 13.02 23.46
C GLY A 157 3.05 13.64 24.83
N VAL A 158 3.53 12.82 25.75
CA VAL A 158 4.00 13.26 27.06
C VAL A 158 5.50 13.55 26.96
N PRO A 159 5.99 14.71 27.45
CA PRO A 159 7.40 15.04 27.42
C PRO A 159 8.27 13.89 27.92
N GLY A 160 9.14 13.42 27.05
CA GLY A 160 10.09 12.36 27.37
C GLY A 160 9.62 10.93 27.16
N ILE A 161 8.40 10.73 26.64
CA ILE A 161 7.85 9.43 26.27
C ILE A 161 7.53 9.44 24.77
N VAL A 162 7.77 8.34 24.08
CA VAL A 162 7.39 8.20 22.68
C VAL A 162 5.88 8.31 22.58
N ASN A 163 5.40 9.30 21.82
CA ASN A 163 3.98 9.46 21.56
C ASN A 163 3.46 8.21 20.83
N ARG A 164 2.66 7.43 21.54
CA ARG A 164 1.89 6.30 21.02
C ARG A 164 0.44 6.53 21.39
N THR A 165 -0.50 6.03 20.59
CA THR A 165 -1.94 6.12 20.86
C THR A 165 -2.37 5.19 22.01
N VAL A 166 -1.78 5.38 23.19
CA VAL A 166 -2.08 4.62 24.41
C VAL A 166 -2.17 5.61 25.59
N PRO A 167 -3.00 5.33 26.61
CA PRO A 167 -3.09 6.18 27.79
C PRO A 167 -1.75 6.40 28.48
N GLY A 168 -1.53 7.61 29.00
CA GLY A 168 -0.26 8.02 29.59
C GLY A 168 0.88 8.33 28.60
N GLN A 169 0.73 8.00 27.31
CA GLN A 169 1.70 8.33 26.27
C GLN A 169 1.11 9.25 25.20
N HIS A 170 -0.19 9.13 24.93
CA HIS A 170 -0.91 9.98 24.01
C HIS A 170 -1.47 11.21 24.72
N SER A 171 -0.85 12.36 24.45
CA SER A 171 -1.37 13.65 24.87
C SER A 171 -1.31 14.63 23.70
N LEU A 172 -2.30 15.51 23.60
CA LEU A 172 -2.36 16.57 22.60
C LEU A 172 -2.50 17.88 23.36
N ILE A 173 -1.59 18.83 23.13
CA ILE A 173 -1.73 20.19 23.64
C ILE A 173 -2.00 21.11 22.45
N LEU A 174 -3.13 21.80 22.49
CA LEU A 174 -3.60 22.71 21.45
C LEU A 174 -3.81 24.10 22.04
N LEU A 175 -3.09 25.10 21.54
CA LEU A 175 -3.38 26.51 21.80
C LEU A 175 -4.83 26.85 21.40
N LEU A 176 -5.49 27.69 22.20
CA LEU A 176 -6.83 28.20 21.89
C LEU A 176 -6.81 29.11 20.66
N GLU A 177 -5.72 29.86 20.53
CA GLU A 177 -5.46 30.72 19.39
C GLU A 177 -4.19 30.22 18.69
N THR A 178 -4.29 29.94 17.40
CA THR A 178 -3.15 29.61 16.54
C THR A 178 -2.98 30.70 15.47
N HIS A 179 -2.21 30.43 14.42
CA HIS A 179 -2.13 31.35 13.29
C HIS A 179 -3.52 31.54 12.66
N ALA A 180 -3.88 32.77 12.27
CA ALA A 180 -5.23 33.10 11.78
C ALA A 180 -5.72 32.18 10.63
N ARG A 181 -4.79 31.68 9.80
CA ARG A 181 -5.09 30.74 8.69
C ARG A 181 -5.62 29.37 9.15
N ASP A 182 -5.20 28.93 10.34
CA ASP A 182 -5.49 27.61 10.89
C ASP A 182 -6.51 27.71 12.03
N GLN A 183 -6.99 28.92 12.35
CA GLN A 183 -7.84 29.15 13.51
C GLN A 183 -9.18 28.43 13.39
N ASP A 184 -9.81 28.40 12.22
CA ASP A 184 -11.08 27.69 11.99
C ASP A 184 -10.90 26.16 12.12
N VAL A 185 -9.77 25.64 11.63
CA VAL A 185 -9.37 24.24 11.80
C VAL A 185 -9.12 23.94 13.27
N ARG A 186 -8.37 24.80 13.96
CA ARG A 186 -8.04 24.66 15.39
C ARG A 186 -9.30 24.65 16.24
N GLU A 187 -10.24 25.55 16.00
CA GLU A 187 -11.52 25.56 16.70
C GLU A 187 -12.33 24.28 16.46
N ARG A 188 -12.35 23.75 15.23
CA ARG A 188 -12.97 22.45 14.95
C ARG A 188 -12.26 21.33 15.70
N GLN A 189 -10.93 21.29 15.71
CA GLN A 189 -10.15 20.27 16.43
C GLN A 189 -10.46 20.31 17.93
N LEU A 190 -10.46 21.50 18.53
CA LEU A 190 -10.81 21.69 19.94
C LEU A 190 -12.23 21.18 20.20
N ARG A 191 -13.22 21.52 19.37
CA ARG A 191 -14.59 21.01 19.51
C ARG A 191 -14.69 19.50 19.36
N GLN A 192 -13.96 18.90 18.40
CA GLN A 192 -13.93 17.45 18.19
C GLN A 192 -13.31 16.72 19.39
N LEU A 193 -12.18 17.21 19.90
CA LEU A 193 -11.48 16.62 21.05
C LEU A 193 -12.27 16.79 22.34
N SER A 194 -12.86 17.97 22.58
CA SER A 194 -13.78 18.18 23.72
C SER A 194 -15.04 17.31 23.61
N PHE A 195 -15.56 17.06 22.40
CA PHE A 195 -16.64 16.10 22.22
C PHE A 195 -16.22 14.69 22.64
N PHE A 196 -15.05 14.21 22.20
CA PHE A 196 -14.54 12.91 22.63
C PHE A 196 -14.21 12.87 24.13
N ALA A 197 -13.77 13.97 24.72
CA ALA A 197 -13.57 14.08 26.16
C ALA A 197 -14.89 13.90 26.93
N LYS A 198 -15.99 14.50 26.44
CA LYS A 198 -17.34 14.29 26.99
C LYS A 198 -17.85 12.86 26.84
N GLN A 199 -17.38 12.12 25.83
CA GLN A 199 -17.64 10.67 25.70
C GLN A 199 -16.77 9.82 26.64
N GLY A 200 -15.88 10.44 27.42
CA GLY A 200 -14.93 9.77 28.30
C GLY A 200 -13.70 9.24 27.56
N PHE A 201 -13.50 9.54 26.27
CA PHE A 201 -12.36 9.02 25.50
C PHE A 201 -11.07 9.80 25.72
N PHE A 202 -11.19 11.07 26.08
CA PHE A 202 -10.09 11.92 26.53
C PHE A 202 -10.41 12.52 27.90
N SER A 203 -9.39 12.82 28.69
CA SER A 203 -9.50 13.88 29.70
C SER A 203 -9.14 15.21 29.05
N GLU A 204 -9.80 16.29 29.46
CA GLU A 204 -9.58 17.65 28.97
C GLU A 204 -9.15 18.53 30.15
N ASN A 205 -8.02 19.22 30.01
CA ASN A 205 -7.50 20.14 31.02
C ASN A 205 -7.11 21.48 30.36
N ASP A 206 -7.49 22.59 30.97
CA ASP A 206 -7.02 23.92 30.56
C ASP A 206 -5.62 24.18 31.15
N LEU A 207 -4.72 24.75 30.36
CA LEU A 207 -3.37 25.12 30.80
C LEU A 207 -2.87 26.37 30.06
N THR A 208 -1.70 26.84 30.48
CA THR A 208 -0.95 27.88 29.76
C THR A 208 0.37 27.29 29.26
N VAL A 209 0.74 27.64 28.02
CA VAL A 209 1.93 27.17 27.32
C VAL A 209 2.80 28.38 27.00
N ASP A 210 4.05 28.37 27.44
CA ASP A 210 5.02 29.40 27.07
C ASP A 210 5.48 29.17 25.63
N THR A 211 5.25 30.17 24.78
CA THR A 211 5.68 30.19 23.37
C THR A 211 6.66 31.34 23.15
N ASP A 212 7.30 31.40 21.97
CA ASP A 212 8.16 32.54 21.61
C ASP A 212 7.41 33.89 21.60
N ALA A 213 6.08 33.85 21.47
CA ALA A 213 5.20 35.02 21.53
C ALA A 213 4.68 35.32 22.96
N GLY A 214 5.22 34.65 23.98
CA GLY A 214 4.78 34.73 25.36
C GLY A 214 3.87 33.57 25.78
N SER A 215 3.33 33.67 26.99
CA SER A 215 2.44 32.67 27.57
C SER A 215 1.07 32.72 26.90
N ARG A 216 0.59 31.57 26.40
CA ARG A 216 -0.68 31.47 25.65
C ARG A 216 -1.58 30.39 26.24
N ALA A 217 -2.87 30.64 26.26
CA ALA A 217 -3.86 29.68 26.74
C ALA A 217 -3.95 28.47 25.78
N ALA A 218 -4.06 27.27 26.36
CA ALA A 218 -4.13 26.01 25.64
C ALA A 218 -5.03 25.00 26.36
N LYS A 219 -5.40 23.95 25.63
CA LYS A 219 -6.09 22.76 26.15
C LYS A 219 -5.23 21.53 25.96
N GLN A 220 -5.13 20.70 26.99
CA GLN A 220 -4.53 19.38 26.94
C GLN A 220 -5.61 18.33 26.88
N PHE A 221 -5.47 17.41 25.94
CA PHE A 221 -6.28 16.21 25.82
C PHE A 221 -5.40 14.98 26.07
N GLN A 222 -5.74 14.14 27.05
CA GLN A 222 -5.01 12.88 27.30
C GLN A 222 -5.92 11.68 27.05
N LEU A 223 -5.44 10.69 26.32
CA LEU A 223 -6.23 9.50 26.02
C LEU A 223 -6.53 8.71 27.30
N THR A 224 -7.79 8.35 27.52
CA THR A 224 -8.21 7.54 28.67
C THR A 224 -8.22 6.05 28.32
N TRP A 225 -8.32 5.17 29.32
CA TRP A 225 -8.51 3.73 29.08
C TRP A 225 -9.82 3.39 28.37
N GLN A 226 -10.89 4.15 28.62
CA GLN A 226 -12.14 4.02 27.88
C GLN A 226 -11.94 4.41 26.40
N GLY A 227 -11.23 5.51 26.13
CA GLY A 227 -10.87 5.93 24.79
C GLY A 227 -10.01 4.89 24.07
N TYR A 228 -9.02 4.33 24.77
CA TYR A 228 -8.16 3.26 24.24
C TYR A 228 -8.95 2.01 23.84
N GLY A 229 -9.90 1.58 24.68
CA GLY A 229 -10.80 0.48 24.34
C GLY A 229 -11.74 0.77 23.16
N ALA A 230 -12.08 2.05 22.95
CA ALA A 230 -12.98 2.51 21.89
C ALA A 230 -12.28 2.80 20.54
N MET A 231 -10.94 2.80 20.46
CA MET A 231 -10.20 3.13 19.23
C MET A 231 -9.61 1.91 18.53
N LEU A 232 -9.60 1.89 17.20
CA LEU A 232 -8.89 0.88 16.43
C LEU A 232 -7.38 0.95 16.65
N THR A 233 -6.82 -0.17 17.09
CA THR A 233 -5.37 -0.34 17.29
C THR A 233 -4.68 -0.60 15.94
N ARG A 234 -4.56 0.45 15.12
CA ARG A 234 -3.71 0.45 13.92
C ARG A 234 -2.48 1.28 14.23
N GLY A 235 -1.29 0.78 13.90
CA GLY A 235 0.01 1.37 14.29
C GLY A 235 0.32 2.77 13.75
N GLY A 236 -0.52 3.76 14.05
CA GLY A 236 -0.35 5.17 13.75
C GLY A 236 -0.49 6.03 15.01
N ASN A 237 -0.09 7.30 14.90
CA ASN A 237 -0.05 8.25 16.03
C ASN A 237 -1.36 9.01 16.25
N THR A 238 -2.38 8.79 15.41
CA THR A 238 -3.68 9.45 15.49
C THR A 238 -4.74 8.42 15.93
N PRO A 239 -5.41 8.63 17.07
CA PRO A 239 -6.49 7.75 17.51
C PRO A 239 -7.61 7.69 16.47
N CYS A 240 -8.14 6.49 16.21
CA CYS A 240 -9.28 6.30 15.31
C CYS A 240 -10.40 5.59 16.06
N PHE A 241 -11.42 6.32 16.48
CA PHE A 241 -12.51 5.83 17.31
C PHE A 241 -13.51 5.02 16.49
N VAL A 242 -13.81 3.81 16.97
CA VAL A 242 -14.70 2.85 16.29
C VAL A 242 -16.09 3.47 16.13
N VAL A 243 -16.58 3.43 14.89
CA VAL A 243 -17.93 3.84 14.51
C VAL A 243 -18.85 2.63 14.51
N GLY A 244 -18.42 1.52 13.92
CA GLY A 244 -19.14 0.25 13.82
C GLY A 244 -18.47 -0.69 12.82
N ASP A 245 -19.10 -1.82 12.53
CA ASP A 245 -18.56 -2.85 11.62
C ASP A 245 -19.32 -2.85 10.31
N ARG A 246 -18.59 -2.67 9.19
CA ARG A 246 -19.17 -2.74 7.86
C ARG A 246 -19.35 -4.21 7.46
N GLU A 247 -20.60 -4.60 7.30
CA GLU A 247 -21.00 -5.95 6.95
C GLU A 247 -21.83 -5.97 5.67
N PHE A 248 -21.91 -7.15 5.05
CA PHE A 248 -22.83 -7.38 3.93
C PHE A 248 -24.27 -7.17 4.40
N ASN A 249 -25.03 -6.42 3.61
CA ASN A 249 -26.45 -6.16 3.82
C ASN A 249 -27.31 -7.05 2.90
N ALA A 250 -27.18 -6.87 1.57
CA ALA A 250 -28.02 -7.57 0.58
C ALA A 250 -27.34 -7.64 -0.80
N ILE A 251 -27.72 -8.64 -1.63
CA ILE A 251 -27.44 -8.64 -3.07
C ILE A 251 -28.45 -7.72 -3.76
N GLN A 252 -27.96 -6.83 -4.62
CA GLN A 252 -28.77 -5.87 -5.36
C GLN A 252 -29.03 -6.34 -6.79
N THR A 253 -28.00 -6.78 -7.51
CA THR A 253 -28.12 -7.26 -8.90
C THR A 253 -27.19 -8.43 -9.16
N ILE A 254 -27.61 -9.36 -10.03
CA ILE A 254 -26.84 -10.50 -10.52
C ILE A 254 -26.89 -10.45 -12.04
N GLU A 255 -25.75 -10.23 -12.69
CA GLU A 255 -25.64 -10.11 -14.14
C GLU A 255 -24.65 -11.14 -14.70
N LYS A 256 -25.10 -12.01 -15.59
CA LYS A 256 -24.19 -12.87 -16.35
C LYS A 256 -23.38 -12.03 -17.33
N ARG A 257 -22.07 -12.26 -17.42
CA ARG A 257 -21.20 -11.69 -18.45
C ARG A 257 -21.00 -12.71 -19.56
N ASN A 258 -20.85 -12.24 -20.80
CA ASN A 258 -20.59 -13.08 -21.98
C ASN A 258 -19.10 -13.50 -22.06
N GLU A 259 -18.49 -13.74 -20.91
CA GLU A 259 -17.09 -14.08 -20.74
C GLU A 259 -17.02 -15.42 -20.01
N ASP A 260 -16.00 -16.20 -20.35
CA ASP A 260 -15.65 -17.44 -19.67
C ASP A 260 -14.19 -17.35 -19.21
N VAL A 261 -13.93 -17.75 -17.97
CA VAL A 261 -12.59 -17.85 -17.41
C VAL A 261 -12.40 -19.26 -16.86
N PHE A 262 -11.53 -20.03 -17.52
CA PHE A 262 -11.20 -21.44 -17.17
C PHE A 262 -12.37 -22.43 -17.31
N GLY A 263 -13.24 -22.24 -18.30
CA GLY A 263 -14.45 -23.05 -18.47
C GLY A 263 -15.54 -22.72 -17.45
N MET A 264 -15.44 -21.57 -16.78
CA MET A 264 -16.40 -21.11 -15.77
C MET A 264 -17.10 -19.86 -16.25
N GLU A 265 -18.43 -19.84 -16.08
CA GLU A 265 -19.23 -18.67 -16.43
C GLU A 265 -19.02 -17.56 -15.41
N ILE A 266 -18.90 -16.33 -15.90
CA ILE A 266 -18.68 -15.16 -15.04
C ILE A 266 -20.00 -14.45 -14.77
N TYR A 267 -20.22 -14.14 -13.50
CA TYR A 267 -21.34 -13.33 -13.03
C TYR A 267 -20.81 -12.12 -12.27
N GLU A 268 -21.29 -10.95 -12.63
CA GLU A 268 -21.07 -9.74 -11.87
C GLU A 268 -22.22 -9.55 -10.89
N VAL A 269 -21.89 -9.48 -9.61
CA VAL A 269 -22.86 -9.37 -8.53
C VAL A 269 -22.63 -8.04 -7.83
N ALA A 270 -23.61 -7.14 -7.94
CA ALA A 270 -23.64 -5.93 -7.13
C ALA A 270 -24.32 -6.25 -5.80
N TYR A 271 -23.69 -5.85 -4.70
CA TYR A 271 -24.21 -6.03 -3.35
C TYR A 271 -24.07 -4.75 -2.55
N GLU A 272 -24.78 -4.66 -1.45
CA GLU A 272 -24.74 -3.54 -0.53
C GLU A 272 -24.06 -3.97 0.77
N THR A 273 -23.29 -3.06 1.35
CA THR A 273 -22.75 -3.19 2.70
C THR A 273 -23.28 -2.06 3.59
N ALA A 274 -23.57 -2.36 4.85
CA ALA A 274 -24.03 -1.40 5.84
C ALA A 274 -23.12 -1.44 7.07
N VAL A 275 -23.06 -0.33 7.83
CA VAL A 275 -22.35 -0.31 9.12
C VAL A 275 -23.30 -0.79 10.20
N MET A 276 -23.03 -1.97 10.75
CA MET A 276 -23.72 -2.59 11.86
C MET A 276 -23.02 -2.25 13.18
N ASN A 277 -23.67 -2.53 14.31
CA ASN A 277 -23.13 -2.29 15.66
C ASN A 277 -22.63 -0.84 15.84
N VAL A 278 -23.40 0.13 15.32
CA VAL A 278 -23.03 1.53 15.38
C VAL A 278 -22.92 1.99 16.83
N SER A 279 -21.77 2.53 17.22
CA SER A 279 -21.52 3.00 18.58
C SER A 279 -22.51 4.12 18.96
N PRO A 280 -23.06 4.15 20.18
CA PRO A 280 -24.11 5.11 20.55
C PRO A 280 -23.74 6.59 20.31
N TRP A 281 -22.47 6.95 20.52
CA TRP A 281 -21.99 8.34 20.35
C TRP A 281 -22.09 8.83 18.89
N VAL A 282 -22.00 7.92 17.91
CA VAL A 282 -22.04 8.21 16.47
C VAL A 282 -23.39 8.78 16.06
N SER A 283 -24.47 8.31 16.68
CA SER A 283 -25.84 8.68 16.32
C SER A 283 -26.23 10.06 16.84
N SER A 284 -25.42 10.68 17.70
CA SER A 284 -25.71 12.01 18.25
C SER A 284 -25.62 13.11 17.18
N GLU A 285 -26.51 14.11 17.26
CA GLU A 285 -26.48 15.27 16.35
C GLU A 285 -25.17 16.05 16.46
N SER A 286 -24.58 16.13 17.65
CA SER A 286 -23.26 16.74 17.85
C SER A 286 -22.16 16.01 17.09
N ALA A 287 -22.17 14.67 17.06
CA ALA A 287 -21.20 13.90 16.27
C ALA A 287 -21.36 14.16 14.77
N LYS A 288 -22.60 14.15 14.26
CA LYS A 288 -22.87 14.43 12.83
C LYS A 288 -22.39 15.81 12.41
N ALA A 289 -22.57 16.82 13.26
CA ALA A 289 -22.14 18.20 13.00
C ALA A 289 -20.60 18.35 13.06
N LEU A 290 -19.94 17.70 14.01
CA LEU A 290 -18.49 17.83 14.21
C LEU A 290 -17.65 16.96 13.27
N PHE A 291 -18.21 15.85 12.78
CA PHE A 291 -17.52 14.89 11.93
C PHE A 291 -18.25 14.77 10.58
N PRO A 292 -18.03 15.67 9.62
CA PRO A 292 -18.80 15.71 8.37
C PRO A 292 -18.66 14.44 7.52
N LYS A 293 -17.56 13.70 7.68
CA LYS A 293 -17.35 12.40 7.01
C LYS A 293 -18.22 11.28 7.58
N LEU A 294 -18.77 11.44 8.78
CA LEU A 294 -19.47 10.37 9.51
C LEU A 294 -20.68 9.85 8.74
N ALA A 295 -21.49 10.73 8.15
CA ALA A 295 -22.66 10.34 7.36
C ALA A 295 -22.27 9.43 6.17
N GLY A 296 -21.22 9.80 5.43
CA GLY A 296 -20.69 8.97 4.33
C GLY A 296 -20.05 7.67 4.82
N LEU A 297 -19.43 7.69 6.01
CA LEU A 297 -18.82 6.51 6.62
C LEU A 297 -19.86 5.47 7.07
N ILE A 298 -21.02 5.89 7.60
CA ILE A 298 -22.10 4.99 8.03
C ILE A 298 -23.09 4.63 6.93
N SER A 299 -23.13 5.42 5.85
CA SER A 299 -24.05 5.17 4.74
C SER A 299 -23.85 3.78 4.13
N PRO A 300 -24.95 3.12 3.68
CA PRO A 300 -24.84 1.91 2.89
C PRO A 300 -24.01 2.16 1.63
N LYS A 301 -23.16 1.19 1.26
CA LYS A 301 -22.32 1.28 0.06
C LYS A 301 -22.63 0.13 -0.87
N ARG A 302 -22.95 0.48 -2.12
CA ARG A 302 -23.03 -0.47 -3.22
C ARG A 302 -21.62 -0.83 -3.69
N GLU A 303 -21.32 -2.12 -3.68
CA GLU A 303 -20.07 -2.71 -4.15
C GLU A 303 -20.35 -3.76 -5.21
N MET A 304 -19.31 -4.17 -5.93
CA MET A 304 -19.38 -5.21 -6.95
C MET A 304 -18.32 -6.27 -6.69
N THR A 305 -18.67 -7.52 -6.96
CA THR A 305 -17.76 -8.67 -6.99
C THR A 305 -18.04 -9.54 -8.20
N ARG A 306 -17.03 -10.29 -8.64
CA ARG A 306 -17.16 -11.29 -9.69
C ARG A 306 -17.21 -12.68 -9.07
N LEU A 307 -18.25 -13.42 -9.42
CA LEU A 307 -18.41 -14.82 -9.09
C LEU A 307 -18.23 -15.67 -10.34
N LEU A 308 -17.61 -16.82 -10.17
CA LEU A 308 -17.34 -17.79 -11.21
C LEU A 308 -18.17 -19.03 -10.93
N ARG A 309 -18.93 -19.48 -11.93
CA ARG A 309 -19.73 -20.70 -11.87
C ARG A 309 -18.98 -21.84 -12.52
N GLY A 310 -18.47 -22.75 -11.71
CA GLY A 310 -17.90 -24.03 -12.15
C GLY A 310 -18.87 -25.19 -11.98
N ASN A 311 -18.37 -26.40 -12.22
CA ASN A 311 -19.11 -27.65 -11.99
C ASN A 311 -19.38 -27.90 -10.50
N GLU A 312 -18.50 -27.41 -9.62
CA GLU A 312 -18.59 -27.56 -8.16
C GLU A 312 -19.46 -26.48 -7.49
N GLY A 313 -20.03 -25.54 -8.26
CA GLY A 313 -20.79 -24.41 -7.72
C GLY A 313 -20.12 -23.07 -7.97
N TRP A 314 -20.31 -22.16 -7.01
CA TRP A 314 -19.87 -20.78 -7.10
C TRP A 314 -18.59 -20.54 -6.30
N VAL A 315 -17.63 -19.84 -6.91
CA VAL A 315 -16.43 -19.35 -6.23
C VAL A 315 -16.24 -17.87 -6.54
N THR A 316 -15.56 -17.14 -5.67
CA THR A 316 -15.13 -15.78 -5.98
C THR A 316 -13.96 -15.80 -6.96
N GLU A 317 -13.77 -14.73 -7.73
CA GLU A 317 -12.61 -14.59 -8.61
C GLU A 317 -11.28 -14.77 -7.87
N MET A 318 -11.17 -14.21 -6.65
CA MET A 318 -9.99 -14.35 -5.80
C MET A 318 -9.75 -15.80 -5.35
N GLU A 319 -10.81 -16.54 -5.01
CA GLU A 319 -10.72 -17.96 -4.69
C GLU A 319 -10.24 -18.78 -5.89
N ALA A 320 -10.77 -18.51 -7.08
CA ALA A 320 -10.35 -19.19 -8.31
C ALA A 320 -8.89 -18.89 -8.66
N GLN A 321 -8.46 -17.62 -8.57
CA GLN A 321 -7.06 -17.23 -8.81
C GLN A 321 -6.10 -17.92 -7.83
N ARG A 322 -6.48 -18.03 -6.56
CA ARG A 322 -5.67 -18.78 -5.57
C ARG A 322 -5.67 -20.28 -5.82
N ARG A 323 -6.81 -20.86 -6.21
CA ARG A 323 -6.87 -22.28 -6.61
C ARG A 323 -5.96 -22.55 -7.81
N SER A 324 -5.95 -21.67 -8.81
CA SER A 324 -5.12 -21.85 -10.00
C SER A 324 -3.63 -21.70 -9.71
N SER A 325 -3.22 -20.78 -8.82
CA SER A 325 -1.82 -20.69 -8.41
C SER A 325 -1.34 -21.95 -7.69
N LEU A 326 -2.23 -22.63 -6.95
CA LEU A 326 -1.91 -23.81 -6.15
C LEU A 326 -1.92 -25.13 -6.92
N LEU A 327 -2.69 -25.23 -8.02
CA LEU A 327 -2.58 -26.38 -8.93
C LEU A 327 -1.18 -26.49 -9.56
N ASN A 328 -0.39 -25.41 -9.49
CA ASN A 328 1.00 -25.40 -9.92
C ASN A 328 1.99 -25.75 -8.78
N GLU A 329 1.53 -25.85 -7.52
CA GLU A 329 2.35 -26.25 -6.37
C GLU A 329 2.07 -27.73 -5.98
N ASN A 330 3.03 -28.39 -5.33
CA ASN A 330 2.91 -29.81 -4.95
C ASN A 330 1.61 -30.11 -4.15
N SER A 331 1.03 -31.31 -4.36
CA SER A 331 -0.29 -31.73 -3.85
C SER A 331 -0.52 -31.57 -2.33
N ALA A 332 0.54 -31.58 -1.52
CA ALA A 332 0.45 -31.34 -0.08
C ALA A 332 0.06 -29.88 0.27
N GLY A 333 0.53 -28.90 -0.52
CA GLY A 333 0.17 -27.48 -0.36
C GLY A 333 -1.30 -27.23 -0.67
N ALA A 334 -1.83 -27.89 -1.71
CA ALA A 334 -3.23 -27.79 -2.10
C ALA A 334 -4.19 -28.29 -0.99
N ALA A 335 -3.86 -29.38 -0.30
CA ALA A 335 -4.69 -29.93 0.78
C ALA A 335 -4.65 -29.05 2.05
N ALA A 336 -3.47 -28.58 2.45
CA ALA A 336 -3.33 -27.67 3.59
C ALA A 336 -4.06 -26.34 3.34
N PHE A 337 -3.96 -25.82 2.12
CA PHE A 337 -4.68 -24.61 1.72
C PHE A 337 -6.19 -24.83 1.60
N ALA A 338 -6.66 -25.94 1.05
CA ALA A 338 -8.09 -26.25 1.03
C ALA A 338 -8.68 -26.23 2.44
N LYS A 339 -7.97 -26.81 3.41
CA LYS A 339 -8.32 -26.76 4.84
C LYS A 339 -8.26 -25.35 5.42
N GLN A 340 -7.28 -24.54 5.01
CA GLN A 340 -7.18 -23.14 5.41
C GLN A 340 -8.30 -22.28 4.80
N MET A 341 -8.69 -22.54 3.56
CA MET A 341 -9.78 -21.85 2.89
C MET A 341 -11.11 -22.27 3.47
N GLU A 342 -11.39 -23.55 3.61
CA GLU A 342 -12.58 -24.02 4.35
C GLU A 342 -12.65 -23.34 5.73
N ALA A 343 -11.49 -23.20 6.39
CA ALA A 343 -11.39 -22.47 7.64
C ALA A 343 -11.73 -20.96 7.55
N LEU A 344 -11.30 -20.29 6.48
CA LEU A 344 -11.63 -18.88 6.20
C LEU A 344 -13.09 -18.70 5.74
N LEU A 345 -13.64 -19.68 5.03
CA LEU A 345 -14.95 -19.63 4.39
C LEU A 345 -16.09 -19.97 5.35
N SER A 346 -15.79 -20.69 6.44
CA SER A 346 -16.69 -20.94 7.56
C SER A 346 -16.17 -20.22 8.81
N PRO A 347 -16.28 -18.88 8.88
CA PRO A 347 -15.98 -18.15 10.09
C PRO A 347 -16.86 -18.68 11.24
N PRO A 348 -16.30 -19.03 12.41
CA PRO A 348 -17.08 -19.02 13.64
C PRO A 348 -17.88 -17.72 13.76
N PRO A 349 -19.09 -17.79 14.37
CA PRO A 349 -19.78 -16.58 14.79
C PRO A 349 -18.86 -15.76 15.69
N ALA A 350 -18.97 -14.43 15.59
CA ALA A 350 -18.26 -13.55 16.49
C ALA A 350 -18.61 -13.94 17.94
N PRO A 351 -17.60 -14.09 18.83
CA PRO A 351 -17.87 -14.47 20.21
C PRO A 351 -18.68 -13.37 20.88
N ASP A 352 -19.68 -13.75 21.67
CA ASP A 352 -20.36 -12.80 22.53
C ASP A 352 -19.39 -12.26 23.61
N PRO A 353 -19.68 -11.09 24.20
CA PRO A 353 -18.80 -10.49 25.20
C PRO A 353 -18.52 -11.37 26.44
N ALA A 354 -19.43 -12.26 26.82
CA ALA A 354 -19.23 -13.16 27.96
C ALA A 354 -18.23 -14.27 27.60
N THR A 355 -18.36 -14.88 26.42
CA THR A 355 -17.40 -15.85 25.88
C THR A 355 -15.98 -15.28 25.85
N VAL A 356 -15.82 -14.04 25.42
CA VAL A 356 -14.52 -13.34 25.42
C VAL A 356 -13.98 -13.16 26.84
N ARG A 357 -14.81 -12.71 27.79
CA ARG A 357 -14.42 -12.51 29.19
C ARG A 357 -13.99 -13.83 29.85
N THR A 358 -14.68 -14.93 29.59
CA THR A 358 -14.31 -16.26 30.06
C THR A 358 -12.97 -16.68 29.47
N ALA A 359 -12.79 -16.59 28.14
CA ALA A 359 -11.53 -16.92 27.48
C ALA A 359 -10.35 -16.09 28.02
N PHE A 360 -10.59 -14.82 28.37
CA PHE A 360 -9.60 -13.95 28.96
C PHE A 360 -9.26 -14.34 30.41
N SER A 361 -10.28 -14.61 31.23
CA SER A 361 -10.12 -15.10 32.60
C SER A 361 -9.37 -16.43 32.64
N ASP A 362 -9.74 -17.38 31.79
CA ASP A 362 -9.07 -18.68 31.64
C ASP A 362 -7.58 -18.49 31.32
N TYR A 363 -7.25 -17.56 30.42
CA TYR A 363 -5.87 -17.24 30.08
C TYR A 363 -5.09 -16.63 31.25
N LEU A 364 -5.70 -15.71 32.01
CA LEU A 364 -5.05 -15.11 33.19
C LEU A 364 -4.86 -16.10 34.33
N ASN A 365 -5.71 -17.13 34.43
CA ASN A 365 -5.59 -18.20 35.43
C ASN A 365 -4.73 -19.38 34.96
N GLY A 366 -4.34 -19.43 33.68
CA GLY A 366 -3.53 -20.50 33.12
C GLY A 366 -2.05 -20.40 33.49
N ASP A 367 -1.36 -21.54 33.53
CA ASP A 367 0.07 -21.64 33.85
C ASP A 367 0.95 -20.75 32.96
N GLN A 368 0.54 -20.52 31.70
CA GLN A 368 1.25 -19.64 30.77
C GLN A 368 1.34 -18.20 31.29
N TRP A 369 0.27 -17.67 31.90
CA TRP A 369 0.27 -16.33 32.46
C TRP A 369 0.90 -16.32 33.85
N LEU A 370 0.52 -17.27 34.72
CA LEU A 370 1.04 -17.37 36.08
C LEU A 370 2.56 -17.56 36.10
N GLY A 371 3.11 -18.35 35.17
CA GLY A 371 4.55 -18.60 35.03
C GLY A 371 5.37 -17.38 34.59
N ARG A 372 4.74 -16.33 34.02
CA ARG A 372 5.42 -15.07 33.70
C ARG A 372 5.60 -14.15 34.91
N GLY A 373 4.95 -14.48 36.03
CA GLY A 373 4.85 -13.62 37.20
C GLY A 373 3.87 -12.48 36.97
N THR A 374 3.12 -12.10 38.01
CA THR A 374 2.23 -10.92 38.00
C THR A 374 3.02 -9.61 38.08
N VAL A 375 4.29 -9.59 37.67
CA VAL A 375 5.20 -8.44 37.77
C VAL A 375 5.36 -7.82 36.39
N ALA A 376 5.00 -6.55 36.26
CA ALA A 376 5.27 -5.76 35.08
C ALA A 376 6.78 -5.55 34.92
N CYS A 377 7.33 -5.95 33.78
CA CYS A 377 8.76 -6.09 33.54
C CYS A 377 9.12 -5.25 32.30
N MET A 378 9.47 -3.98 32.50
CA MET A 378 9.83 -3.06 31.41
C MET A 378 11.23 -3.42 30.89
N SER A 379 11.31 -3.88 29.64
CA SER A 379 12.56 -4.38 29.06
C SER A 379 13.70 -3.37 29.15
N LEU A 380 14.87 -3.83 29.60
CA LEU A 380 16.10 -3.06 29.60
C LEU A 380 16.94 -3.45 28.39
N ARG A 381 17.26 -2.45 27.58
CA ARG A 381 18.27 -2.59 26.51
C ARG A 381 19.63 -2.13 27.02
N LEU A 382 20.09 -2.73 28.12
CA LEU A 382 21.43 -2.51 28.64
C LEU A 382 22.34 -3.62 28.15
N GLN A 383 23.39 -3.26 27.43
CA GLN A 383 24.43 -4.20 27.01
C GLN A 383 25.59 -4.15 27.99
N ARG A 384 25.96 -5.29 28.58
CA ARG A 384 27.19 -5.41 29.38
C ARG A 384 28.40 -5.00 28.53
N GLY A 385 29.31 -4.23 29.12
CA GLY A 385 30.49 -3.67 28.48
C GLY A 385 30.25 -2.37 27.74
N GLY A 386 29.09 -2.20 27.08
CA GLY A 386 28.86 -1.06 26.20
C GLY A 386 29.88 -1.06 25.06
N ASP A 387 30.73 -0.04 25.00
CA ASP A 387 31.86 0.06 24.06
C ASP A 387 33.10 -0.75 24.49
N ASP A 388 33.19 -1.19 25.75
CA ASP A 388 34.33 -1.91 26.31
C ASP A 388 34.11 -3.44 26.27
N ARG A 389 34.89 -4.12 25.42
CA ARG A 389 34.82 -5.58 25.25
C ARG A 389 35.34 -6.36 26.45
N GLU A 390 36.28 -5.82 27.22
CA GLU A 390 36.79 -6.50 28.41
C GLU A 390 35.74 -6.49 29.51
N ALA A 391 35.09 -5.34 29.70
CA ALA A 391 33.94 -5.22 30.60
C ALA A 391 32.74 -6.11 30.17
N ALA A 392 32.58 -6.38 28.87
CA ALA A 392 31.58 -7.34 28.39
C ALA A 392 31.87 -8.78 28.84
N ASN A 393 33.15 -9.15 28.98
CA ASN A 393 33.58 -10.49 29.37
C ASN A 393 33.72 -10.68 30.89
N ASP A 394 33.88 -9.60 31.66
CA ASP A 394 33.92 -9.67 33.12
C ASP A 394 32.54 -10.01 33.70
N ARG A 395 32.40 -11.23 34.24
CA ARG A 395 31.19 -11.69 34.92
C ARG A 395 31.13 -11.30 36.40
N SER A 396 32.25 -10.90 37.00
CA SER A 396 32.32 -10.55 38.42
C SER A 396 31.62 -9.22 38.74
N SER A 397 31.49 -8.34 37.75
CA SER A 397 30.81 -7.05 37.89
C SER A 397 30.03 -6.67 36.64
N TYR A 398 28.84 -6.08 36.77
CA TYR A 398 28.08 -5.59 35.61
C TYR A 398 28.47 -4.14 35.34
N ARG A 399 29.34 -3.95 34.34
CA ARG A 399 29.82 -2.63 33.92
C ARG A 399 29.24 -2.27 32.57
N VAL A 400 28.92 -1.00 32.38
CA VAL A 400 28.57 -0.43 31.07
C VAL A 400 29.47 0.77 30.84
N VAL A 401 30.26 0.73 29.77
CA VAL A 401 31.21 1.80 29.43
C VAL A 401 30.76 2.43 28.12
N TYR A 402 30.70 3.76 28.10
CA TYR A 402 30.50 4.52 26.86
C TYR A 402 31.63 5.53 26.69
N HIS A 403 32.35 5.40 25.57
CA HIS A 403 33.41 6.30 25.17
C HIS A 403 32.87 7.40 24.27
N ASP A 404 33.50 8.58 24.36
CA ASP A 404 33.27 9.66 23.43
C ASP A 404 33.92 9.33 22.08
N GLN A 405 33.09 9.03 21.09
CA GLN A 405 33.52 8.58 19.77
C GLN A 405 32.96 9.51 18.69
N ALA A 406 33.83 10.33 18.11
CA ALA A 406 33.49 11.13 16.95
C ALA A 406 33.09 10.21 15.78
N GLY A 407 31.91 10.43 15.19
CA GLY A 407 31.42 9.67 14.04
C GLY A 407 30.52 8.47 14.36
N ARG A 408 30.06 8.31 15.61
CA ARG A 408 29.08 7.26 15.95
C ARG A 408 27.81 7.37 15.08
N PRO A 409 27.37 6.30 14.39
CA PRO A 409 26.12 6.30 13.63
C PRO A 409 24.92 6.72 14.48
N GLU A 410 23.95 7.41 13.88
CA GLU A 410 22.77 7.95 14.59
C GLU A 410 22.02 6.89 15.40
N TYR A 411 21.80 5.69 14.84
CA TYR A 411 21.11 4.62 15.54
C TYR A 411 21.84 4.15 16.82
N GLN A 412 23.18 4.15 16.82
CA GLN A 412 23.97 3.80 18.01
C GLN A 412 23.94 4.94 19.04
N ARG A 413 23.92 6.20 18.58
CA ARG A 413 23.75 7.36 19.48
C ARG A 413 22.40 7.30 20.20
N THR A 414 21.32 6.99 19.50
CA THR A 414 19.99 6.79 20.09
C THR A 414 20.00 5.67 21.14
N GLN A 415 20.59 4.50 20.83
CA GLN A 415 20.68 3.39 21.77
C GLN A 415 21.50 3.74 23.02
N MET A 416 22.66 4.36 22.83
CA MET A 416 23.52 4.82 23.94
C MET A 416 22.78 5.85 24.79
N MET A 417 22.04 6.79 24.20
CA MET A 417 21.26 7.77 24.94
C MET A 417 20.19 7.15 25.82
N THR A 418 19.42 6.20 25.27
CA THR A 418 18.43 5.44 26.03
C THR A 418 19.08 4.68 27.18
N ALA A 419 20.25 4.07 26.96
CA ALA A 419 20.98 3.37 27.99
C ALA A 419 21.52 4.31 29.08
N LEU A 420 22.12 5.44 28.72
CA LEU A 420 22.64 6.44 29.65
C LEU A 420 21.54 7.06 30.52
N HIS A 421 20.37 7.34 29.95
CA HIS A 421 19.23 7.84 30.72
C HIS A 421 18.79 6.85 31.79
N LEU A 422 18.66 5.58 31.41
CA LEU A 422 18.34 4.49 32.31
C LEU A 422 19.41 4.28 33.39
N LEU A 423 20.69 4.24 33.00
CA LEU A 423 21.81 4.06 33.93
C LEU A 423 21.92 5.21 34.94
N SER A 424 21.62 6.43 34.52
CA SER A 424 21.64 7.57 35.43
C SER A 424 20.46 7.54 36.41
N ALA A 425 19.28 7.08 35.97
CA ALA A 425 18.17 6.85 36.90
C ALA A 425 18.48 5.73 37.91
N LEU A 426 19.20 4.68 37.49
CA LEU A 426 19.71 3.65 38.40
C LEU A 426 20.72 4.22 39.41
N GLU A 427 21.58 5.15 39.00
CA GLU A 427 22.53 5.81 39.88
C GLU A 427 21.82 6.64 40.96
N ILE A 428 20.82 7.44 40.56
CA ILE A 428 20.02 8.23 41.51
C ILE A 428 19.26 7.34 42.50
N ALA A 429 18.77 6.18 42.05
CA ALA A 429 18.15 5.18 42.94
C ALA A 429 19.16 4.42 43.82
N GLY A 430 20.46 4.76 43.76
CA GLY A 430 21.51 4.12 44.55
C GLY A 430 21.85 2.70 44.10
N LEU A 431 21.51 2.33 42.86
CA LEU A 431 21.68 1.00 42.27
C LEU A 431 22.86 0.90 41.29
N ALA A 432 23.38 2.04 40.85
CA ALA A 432 24.59 2.14 40.06
C ALA A 432 25.52 3.22 40.62
N GLN A 433 26.80 3.13 40.29
CA GLN A 433 27.79 4.18 40.53
C GLN A 433 28.35 4.63 39.18
N ILE A 434 28.49 5.95 39.01
CA ILE A 434 29.07 6.55 37.80
C ILE A 434 30.52 6.94 38.06
N GLU A 435 31.41 6.52 37.18
CA GLU A 435 32.83 6.87 37.14
C GLU A 435 33.12 7.63 35.85
N SER A 436 33.74 8.81 35.96
CA SER A 436 34.28 9.52 34.79
C SER A 436 35.59 8.85 34.36
N LEU A 437 35.68 8.43 33.11
CA LEU A 437 36.90 7.86 32.56
C LEU A 437 37.77 8.98 31.99
N PRO A 438 39.00 9.18 32.48
CA PRO A 438 39.92 10.08 31.82
C PRO A 438 40.20 9.58 30.40
N PRO A 439 40.59 10.48 29.48
CA PRO A 439 41.09 10.03 28.19
C PRO A 439 42.25 9.03 28.43
N PRO A 440 42.30 7.90 27.70
CA PRO A 440 43.37 6.93 27.85
C PRO A 440 44.72 7.66 27.71
N SER A 441 45.59 7.50 28.70
CA SER A 441 46.94 8.07 28.62
C SER A 441 47.62 7.52 27.37
N PRO A 442 48.23 8.38 26.52
CA PRO A 442 48.84 7.96 25.26
C PRO A 442 50.11 7.10 25.42
N THR A 443 50.34 6.52 26.59
CA THR A 443 51.59 5.84 26.99
C THR A 443 51.68 4.37 26.57
N GLY A 444 50.79 3.89 25.69
CA GLY A 444 51.01 2.60 25.03
C GLY A 444 52.26 2.67 24.14
N PRO A 445 53.19 1.69 24.19
CA PRO A 445 54.30 1.66 23.25
C PRO A 445 53.74 1.68 21.84
N ALA A 446 54.17 2.63 21.02
CA ALA A 446 53.77 2.77 19.63
C ALA A 446 53.77 1.39 18.99
N VAL A 447 52.60 0.91 18.55
CA VAL A 447 52.46 -0.39 17.90
C VAL A 447 53.45 -0.40 16.75
N SER A 448 54.52 -1.17 16.90
CA SER A 448 55.59 -1.32 15.92
C SER A 448 54.96 -1.69 14.59
N THR A 449 54.89 -0.73 13.67
CA THR A 449 54.46 -0.91 12.29
C THR A 449 55.45 -1.85 11.62
N ARG A 450 55.11 -3.16 11.57
CA ARG A 450 55.85 -4.10 10.73
C ARG A 450 55.74 -3.62 9.27
N PRO A 451 56.85 -3.29 8.59
CA PRO A 451 56.82 -2.90 7.19
C PRO A 451 56.54 -4.15 6.36
N GLY A 452 55.37 -4.23 5.70
CA GLY A 452 55.11 -5.31 4.73
C GLY A 452 53.65 -5.67 4.45
N ALA A 453 52.68 -5.23 5.26
CA ALA A 453 51.27 -5.55 5.04
C ALA A 453 50.48 -4.32 4.56
N ILE A 454 50.49 -4.05 3.25
CA ILE A 454 49.53 -3.13 2.63
C ILE A 454 48.94 -3.79 1.39
N LYS A 455 47.64 -4.10 1.43
CA LYS A 455 46.66 -3.81 0.35
C LYS A 455 45.23 -4.30 0.68
N SER A 456 44.63 -3.90 1.81
CA SER A 456 43.15 -3.90 1.91
C SER A 456 42.53 -3.06 3.05
N LEU A 457 43.24 -2.10 3.65
CA LEU A 457 42.69 -1.31 4.75
C LEU A 457 42.68 0.18 4.38
N LYS A 458 41.65 0.59 3.64
CA LYS A 458 41.25 2.00 3.52
C LYS A 458 40.33 2.47 4.66
N GLU A 459 40.14 1.63 5.69
CA GLU A 459 39.24 1.90 6.83
C GLU A 459 39.94 2.19 8.17
N THR A 460 41.28 2.12 8.28
CA THR A 460 41.95 2.08 9.61
C THR A 460 42.80 3.31 9.97
N THR A 461 42.55 4.46 9.35
CA THR A 461 43.14 5.76 9.78
C THR A 461 42.10 6.73 10.35
N LEU A 462 40.99 6.21 10.88
CA LEU A 462 40.21 6.87 11.93
C LEU A 462 40.56 6.22 13.28
N ALA A 463 41.85 6.25 13.65
CA ALA A 463 42.20 6.21 15.07
C ALA A 463 41.85 7.59 15.65
N SER A 464 40.54 7.88 15.70
CA SER A 464 39.99 9.03 16.40
C SER A 464 40.52 8.95 17.83
N ALA A 465 41.14 10.03 18.30
CA ALA A 465 41.51 10.19 19.70
C ALA A 465 40.30 9.82 20.56
N VAL A 466 40.40 8.70 21.29
CA VAL A 466 39.37 8.32 22.25
C VAL A 466 39.42 9.41 23.33
N THR A 467 38.44 10.30 23.31
CA THR A 467 38.25 11.29 24.37
C THR A 467 37.54 10.61 25.55
N SER A 468 37.55 11.27 26.71
CA SER A 468 36.92 10.85 27.97
C SER A 468 35.62 10.04 27.81
N GLY A 469 35.34 9.13 28.74
CA GLY A 469 34.10 8.34 28.73
C GLY A 469 33.39 8.34 30.07
N VAL A 470 32.31 7.59 30.15
CA VAL A 470 31.63 7.27 31.42
C VAL A 470 31.53 5.77 31.60
N ARG A 471 31.75 5.31 32.83
CA ARG A 471 31.53 3.94 33.25
C ARG A 471 30.46 3.90 34.33
N PHE A 472 29.49 3.04 34.15
CA PHE A 472 28.52 2.70 35.19
C PHE A 472 28.84 1.32 35.75
N VAL A 473 28.90 1.22 37.08
CA VAL A 473 29.06 -0.03 37.82
C VAL A 473 27.77 -0.30 38.58
N LEU A 474 27.04 -1.36 38.21
CA LEU A 474 25.80 -1.72 38.88
C LEU A 474 26.10 -2.56 40.12
N ARG A 475 25.37 -2.31 41.21
CA ARG A 475 25.49 -3.11 42.44
C ARG A 475 25.00 -4.55 42.21
N PRO A 476 25.56 -5.55 42.91
CA PRO A 476 25.15 -6.95 42.73
C PRO A 476 23.65 -7.22 42.99
N ASP A 477 23.07 -6.56 43.98
CA ASP A 477 21.63 -6.64 44.29
C ASP A 477 20.76 -6.01 43.19
N ALA A 478 21.22 -4.91 42.57
CA ALA A 478 20.58 -4.32 41.40
C ALA A 478 20.63 -5.26 40.18
N VAL A 479 21.79 -5.87 39.92
CA VAL A 479 21.96 -6.86 38.82
C VAL A 479 20.98 -8.01 38.97
N GLN A 480 20.80 -8.50 40.20
CA GLN A 480 19.84 -9.55 40.53
C GLN A 480 18.39 -9.07 40.38
N ALA A 481 18.04 -7.91 40.96
CA ALA A 481 16.69 -7.34 40.91
C ALA A 481 16.22 -7.02 39.49
N LEU A 482 17.13 -6.60 38.61
CA LEU A 482 16.87 -6.29 37.21
C LEU A 482 16.97 -7.52 36.28
N GLY A 483 17.34 -8.69 36.81
CA GLY A 483 17.46 -9.91 36.03
C GLY A 483 18.50 -9.84 34.89
N LEU A 484 19.57 -9.07 35.05
CA LEU A 484 20.54 -8.81 33.97
C LEU A 484 21.38 -10.03 33.53
N ASN A 485 21.28 -11.15 34.26
CA ASN A 485 21.84 -12.44 33.87
C ASN A 485 20.89 -13.28 32.99
N GLY A 486 19.69 -12.76 32.70
CA GLY A 486 18.66 -13.39 31.86
C GLY A 486 17.86 -12.34 31.09
N SER A 487 16.54 -12.32 31.24
CA SER A 487 15.68 -11.31 30.63
C SER A 487 15.73 -9.99 31.42
N ALA A 488 16.74 -9.16 31.13
CA ALA A 488 16.95 -7.86 31.76
C ALA A 488 15.69 -6.96 31.69
N CYS A 489 15.10 -6.61 32.84
CA CYS A 489 13.96 -5.70 32.91
C CYS A 489 13.89 -4.90 34.23
N ILE A 490 13.22 -3.74 34.22
CA ILE A 490 12.79 -3.07 35.46
C ILE A 490 11.47 -3.71 35.92
N PRO A 491 11.41 -4.31 37.12
CA PRO A 491 10.15 -4.76 37.71
C PRO A 491 9.34 -3.56 38.20
N VAL A 492 8.58 -2.95 37.29
CA VAL A 492 7.72 -1.77 37.54
C VAL A 492 6.80 -2.02 38.74
N GLY A 493 6.34 -3.25 38.94
CA GLY A 493 5.58 -3.65 40.10
C GLY A 493 4.64 -4.81 39.85
N ARG A 494 3.93 -5.25 40.88
CA ARG A 494 2.83 -6.22 40.71
C ARG A 494 1.68 -5.56 39.97
N MET A 495 1.05 -6.28 39.06
CA MET A 495 -0.01 -5.77 38.21
C MET A 495 -1.32 -6.54 38.37
N LYS A 496 -2.43 -5.82 38.34
CA LYS A 496 -3.78 -6.34 38.17
C LYS A 496 -4.25 -6.04 36.76
N VAL A 497 -4.63 -7.08 36.02
CA VAL A 497 -5.06 -6.94 34.62
C VAL A 497 -6.57 -6.76 34.54
N GLU A 498 -7.01 -5.80 33.73
CA GLU A 498 -8.42 -5.50 33.48
C GLU A 498 -8.70 -5.49 31.96
N PHE A 499 -9.79 -6.17 31.59
CA PHE A 499 -10.23 -6.29 30.20
C PHE A 499 -10.96 -5.02 29.75
N LEU A 500 -10.58 -4.47 28.58
CA LEU A 500 -11.21 -3.27 28.02
C LEU A 500 -12.17 -3.62 26.88
N GLY A 501 -11.79 -4.55 26.01
CA GLY A 501 -12.63 -4.91 24.87
C GLY A 501 -11.94 -5.82 23.86
N THR A 502 -12.65 -6.09 22.77
CA THR A 502 -12.14 -6.83 21.62
C THR A 502 -12.45 -6.10 20.33
N GLN A 503 -11.54 -6.23 19.36
CA GLN A 503 -11.73 -5.74 18.00
C GLN A 503 -11.66 -6.93 17.07
N TYR A 504 -12.75 -7.19 16.37
CA TYR A 504 -12.84 -8.36 15.53
C TYR A 504 -12.25 -8.07 14.15
N ALA A 505 -11.07 -8.64 13.86
CA ALA A 505 -10.39 -8.46 12.58
C ALA A 505 -10.88 -9.42 11.49
N GLY A 506 -11.91 -10.23 11.78
CA GLY A 506 -12.49 -11.19 10.84
C GLY A 506 -12.41 -12.63 11.30
N ASN A 507 -12.52 -13.53 10.33
CA ASN A 507 -13.08 -14.88 10.43
C ASN A 507 -12.57 -15.83 11.52
N ARG A 508 -11.39 -15.67 12.15
CA ARG A 508 -10.96 -16.52 13.30
C ARG A 508 -10.08 -15.81 14.32
N ALA A 509 -9.91 -14.50 14.19
CA ALA A 509 -9.00 -13.74 15.01
C ALA A 509 -9.60 -12.40 15.42
N GLY A 510 -9.56 -12.10 16.71
CA GLY A 510 -9.81 -10.78 17.26
C GLY A 510 -8.55 -10.22 17.90
N SER A 511 -8.36 -8.91 17.84
CA SER A 511 -7.47 -8.21 18.76
C SER A 511 -8.16 -8.12 20.11
N LEU A 512 -7.44 -8.43 21.18
CA LEU A 512 -7.88 -8.25 22.55
C LEU A 512 -7.15 -7.04 23.13
N ILE A 513 -7.92 -6.17 23.79
CA ILE A 513 -7.40 -4.96 24.42
C ILE A 513 -7.67 -5.06 25.91
N ALA A 514 -6.61 -4.95 26.69
CA ALA A 514 -6.64 -4.93 28.14
C ALA A 514 -5.62 -3.91 28.65
N TYR A 515 -5.61 -3.67 29.96
CA TYR A 515 -4.54 -2.94 30.59
C TYR A 515 -4.19 -3.54 31.94
N ALA A 516 -2.97 -3.28 32.39
CA ALA A 516 -2.46 -3.74 33.66
C ALA A 516 -2.26 -2.53 34.58
N LYS A 517 -3.01 -2.47 35.69
CA LYS A 517 -2.82 -1.48 36.75
C LYS A 517 -1.73 -1.96 37.69
N VAL A 518 -0.70 -1.14 37.91
CA VAL A 518 0.35 -1.45 38.90
C VAL A 518 -0.22 -1.22 40.30
N THR A 519 -0.17 -2.25 41.15
CA THR A 519 -0.75 -2.22 42.51
C THR A 519 0.29 -2.17 43.61
N GLN A 520 1.51 -2.63 43.34
CA GLN A 520 2.63 -2.60 44.30
C GLN A 520 3.93 -2.35 43.55
N THR A 521 4.63 -1.27 43.88
CA THR A 521 5.89 -0.86 43.24
C THR A 521 7.00 -0.87 44.29
N PRO A 522 8.17 -1.47 44.03
CA PRO A 522 9.31 -1.38 44.96
C PRO A 522 9.76 0.08 45.14
N ASP A 523 10.15 0.48 46.34
CA ASP A 523 10.51 1.89 46.65
C ASP A 523 11.60 2.45 45.73
N TRP A 524 12.63 1.66 45.42
CA TRP A 524 13.70 2.08 44.51
C TRP A 524 13.20 2.34 43.08
N VAL A 525 12.13 1.65 42.64
CA VAL A 525 11.49 1.89 41.34
C VAL A 525 10.68 3.19 41.38
N VAL A 526 10.06 3.53 42.52
CA VAL A 526 9.41 4.82 42.72
C VAL A 526 10.44 5.95 42.61
N THR A 527 11.61 5.81 43.25
CA THR A 527 12.72 6.77 43.10
C THR A 527 13.18 6.88 41.65
N MET A 528 13.30 5.76 40.92
CA MET A 528 13.62 5.82 39.49
C MET A 528 12.55 6.53 38.65
N ALA A 529 11.26 6.37 38.99
CA ALA A 529 10.15 7.02 38.31
C ALA A 529 10.19 8.55 38.43
N GLU A 530 10.88 9.09 39.43
CA GLU A 530 11.15 10.53 39.54
C GLU A 530 12.00 11.06 38.38
N HIS A 531 12.79 10.19 37.74
CA HIS A 531 13.73 10.54 36.67
C HIS A 531 13.50 9.81 35.34
N LEU A 532 12.62 8.81 35.31
CA LEU A 532 12.20 8.06 34.12
C LEU A 532 10.70 8.23 33.88
N PRO A 533 10.28 9.17 33.00
CA PRO A 533 8.88 9.39 32.67
C PRO A 533 8.16 8.11 32.21
N ALA A 534 8.85 7.22 31.49
CA ALA A 534 8.30 5.94 31.06
C ALA A 534 7.90 5.02 32.23
N VAL A 535 8.75 4.91 33.27
CA VAL A 535 8.44 4.12 34.48
C VAL A 535 7.29 4.77 35.25
N ARG A 536 7.34 6.10 35.42
CA ARG A 536 6.26 6.85 36.08
C ARG A 536 4.92 6.64 35.40
N SER A 537 4.87 6.78 34.07
CA SER A 537 3.65 6.56 33.31
C SER A 537 3.14 5.13 33.46
N ALA A 538 4.02 4.13 33.50
CA ALA A 538 3.60 2.74 33.71
C ALA A 538 2.98 2.52 35.11
N ILE A 539 3.50 3.20 36.14
CA ILE A 539 2.97 3.14 37.51
C ILE A 539 1.63 3.88 37.62
N GLU A 540 1.60 5.15 37.19
CA GLU A 540 0.46 6.06 37.39
C GLU A 540 -0.69 5.74 36.44
N ASN A 541 -0.39 5.53 35.16
CA ASN A 541 -1.41 5.34 34.13
C ASN A 541 -1.70 3.87 33.88
N GLY A 542 -0.78 2.95 34.21
CA GLY A 542 -0.88 1.52 33.88
C GLY A 542 -0.22 1.17 32.55
N ILE A 543 -0.28 -0.11 32.18
CA ILE A 543 0.42 -0.66 31.01
C ILE A 543 -0.60 -1.25 30.04
N PRO A 544 -0.64 -0.80 28.76
CA PRO A 544 -1.54 -1.38 27.79
C PRO A 544 -1.11 -2.81 27.47
N LEU A 545 -2.08 -3.72 27.41
CA LEU A 545 -1.89 -5.10 27.00
C LEU A 545 -2.64 -5.33 25.68
N ASN A 546 -1.92 -5.82 24.68
CA ASN A 546 -2.51 -6.20 23.40
C ASN A 546 -2.40 -7.72 23.25
N GLY A 547 -3.48 -8.34 22.81
CA GLY A 547 -3.56 -9.77 22.66
C GLY A 547 -4.26 -10.19 21.38
N MET A 548 -4.25 -11.49 21.13
CA MET A 548 -5.01 -12.10 20.05
C MET A 548 -5.96 -13.14 20.62
N LEU A 549 -7.24 -12.99 20.28
CA LEU A 549 -8.26 -13.99 20.49
C LEU A 549 -8.33 -14.87 19.23
N GLY A 550 -8.16 -16.18 19.37
CA GLY A 550 -8.19 -17.13 18.25
C GLY A 550 -9.28 -18.19 18.45
N TYR A 551 -9.94 -18.59 17.36
CA TYR A 551 -10.83 -19.76 17.36
C TYR A 551 -10.06 -20.98 16.91
N ALA A 552 -9.71 -21.86 17.86
CA ALA A 552 -8.83 -23.00 17.61
C ALA A 552 -9.28 -24.23 18.40
N ASP A 553 -8.76 -25.39 17.99
CA ASP A 553 -8.94 -26.64 18.73
C ASP A 553 -8.31 -26.52 20.13
N ASP A 554 -8.92 -27.21 21.11
CA ASP A 554 -8.39 -27.26 22.47
C ASP A 554 -7.01 -27.96 22.47
N PRO A 555 -5.93 -27.28 22.88
CA PRO A 555 -4.59 -27.85 22.88
C PRO A 555 -4.46 -29.05 23.83
N THR A 556 -5.37 -29.20 24.79
CA THR A 556 -5.36 -30.33 25.74
C THR A 556 -5.81 -31.65 25.10
N GLY A 557 -6.29 -31.62 23.84
CA GLY A 557 -6.79 -32.82 23.16
C GLY A 557 -8.07 -33.38 23.79
N SER A 558 -8.75 -32.59 24.64
CA SER A 558 -9.94 -32.98 25.43
C SER A 558 -11.16 -33.38 24.60
N GLY A 559 -11.10 -33.30 23.27
CA GLY A 559 -12.23 -33.60 22.38
C GLY A 559 -13.35 -32.57 22.43
N GLN A 560 -13.23 -31.48 23.20
CA GLN A 560 -14.28 -30.46 23.38
C GLN A 560 -14.51 -29.53 22.16
N GLY A 561 -13.96 -29.88 21.00
CA GLY A 561 -14.11 -29.10 19.77
C GLY A 561 -13.37 -27.76 19.80
N LYS A 562 -13.67 -26.91 18.82
CA LYS A 562 -13.06 -25.58 18.67
C LYS A 562 -13.75 -24.58 19.58
N ARG A 563 -12.95 -23.79 20.32
CA ARG A 563 -13.45 -22.69 21.13
C ARG A 563 -12.60 -21.43 20.95
N TRP A 564 -13.19 -20.30 21.30
CA TRP A 564 -12.47 -19.03 21.38
C TRP A 564 -11.53 -19.05 22.59
N ARG A 565 -10.27 -18.69 22.38
CA ARG A 565 -9.25 -18.59 23.43
C ARG A 565 -8.31 -17.43 23.17
N VAL A 566 -7.72 -16.88 24.24
CA VAL A 566 -6.62 -15.93 24.09
C VAL A 566 -5.36 -16.72 23.73
N THR A 567 -4.81 -16.45 22.55
CA THR A 567 -3.61 -17.11 22.02
C THR A 567 -2.33 -16.37 22.39
N SER A 568 -2.43 -15.05 22.60
CA SER A 568 -1.34 -14.22 23.08
C SER A 568 -1.88 -13.03 23.84
N LEU A 569 -1.15 -12.59 24.87
CA LEU A 569 -1.33 -11.32 25.54
C LEU A 569 0.05 -10.79 25.92
N GLY A 570 0.37 -9.56 25.51
CA GLY A 570 1.66 -8.94 25.73
C GLY A 570 1.54 -7.47 26.14
N PRO A 571 2.35 -7.00 27.09
CA PRO A 571 2.42 -5.59 27.44
C PRO A 571 3.10 -4.76 26.37
N SER A 572 2.64 -3.52 26.18
CA SER A 572 3.32 -2.49 25.40
C SER A 572 3.78 -1.37 26.34
N TYR A 573 5.00 -1.48 26.84
CA TYR A 573 5.57 -0.49 27.75
C TYR A 573 5.77 0.88 27.09
N PRO A 574 5.69 1.98 27.87
CA PRO A 574 6.15 3.28 27.40
C PRO A 574 7.61 3.24 26.99
N GLU A 575 7.91 3.81 25.82
CA GLU A 575 9.28 3.96 25.34
C GLU A 575 9.80 5.36 25.67
N MET A 576 11.06 5.45 26.08
CA MET A 576 11.68 6.73 26.42
C MET A 576 12.04 7.50 25.14
N GLN A 577 11.78 8.80 25.12
CA GLN A 577 12.34 9.72 24.12
C GLN A 577 13.62 10.36 24.63
N ILE A 578 14.58 10.58 23.73
CA ILE A 578 15.88 11.20 24.03
C ILE A 578 15.74 12.57 24.71
N SER A 579 14.69 13.33 24.36
CA SER A 579 14.40 14.65 24.94
C SER A 579 14.10 14.63 26.45
N SER A 580 13.88 13.46 27.05
CA SER A 580 13.64 13.30 28.49
C SER A 580 14.88 13.43 29.37
N VAL A 581 16.09 13.37 28.79
CA VAL A 581 17.31 13.40 29.60
C VAL A 581 17.45 14.77 30.27
N PRO A 582 17.45 14.83 31.62
CA PRO A 582 17.62 16.09 32.33
C PRO A 582 18.94 16.77 31.95
N ARG A 583 18.92 18.09 31.78
CA ARG A 583 20.12 18.86 31.38
C ARG A 583 21.31 18.63 32.31
N SER A 584 21.07 18.51 33.61
CA SER A 584 22.11 18.20 34.61
C SER A 584 22.84 16.87 34.35
N MET A 585 22.22 15.95 33.62
CA MET A 585 22.84 14.67 33.24
C MET A 585 23.56 14.77 31.88
N GLN A 586 23.12 15.67 30.99
CA GLN A 586 23.76 15.88 29.69
C GLN A 586 25.19 16.39 29.82
N ASP A 587 25.48 17.18 30.87
CA ASP A 587 26.84 17.68 31.15
C ASP A 587 27.81 16.58 31.59
N ARG A 588 27.28 15.40 31.98
CA ARG A 588 28.08 14.22 32.36
C ARG A 588 28.21 13.20 31.23
N PHE A 589 27.48 13.38 30.12
CA PHE A 589 27.51 12.44 29.00
C PHE A 589 28.73 12.70 28.10
N PRO A 590 29.15 11.70 27.29
CA PRO A 590 30.18 11.91 26.29
C PRO A 590 29.86 13.12 25.40
N VAL A 591 30.84 13.95 25.04
CA VAL A 591 30.61 15.23 24.35
C VAL A 591 29.81 15.05 23.06
N THR A 592 30.10 13.99 22.29
CA THR A 592 29.38 13.60 21.06
C THR A 592 27.89 13.36 21.27
N VAL A 593 27.51 13.01 22.49
CA VAL A 593 26.13 12.79 22.91
C VAL A 593 25.49 14.10 23.33
N SER A 594 26.17 14.87 24.18
CA SER A 594 25.73 16.18 24.66
C SER A 594 25.55 17.18 23.51
N GLU A 595 26.36 17.08 22.45
CA GLU A 595 26.20 17.88 21.23
C GLU A 595 24.99 17.46 20.39
N SER A 596 24.63 16.18 20.40
CA SER A 596 23.42 15.70 19.70
C SER A 596 22.13 16.07 20.44
N THR A 597 22.19 16.26 21.76
CA THR A 597 21.05 16.74 22.58
C THR A 597 20.94 18.24 22.62
N LYS A 598 22.00 18.98 22.25
CA LYS A 598 21.89 20.39 21.86
C LYS A 598 21.09 20.41 20.57
N VAL A 599 19.76 20.37 20.72
CA VAL A 599 18.81 20.64 19.66
C VAL A 599 19.33 21.89 18.94
N PRO A 600 19.67 21.82 17.65
CA PRO A 600 20.08 23.02 16.94
C PRO A 600 19.00 24.08 17.18
N LYS A 601 19.39 25.34 17.40
CA LYS A 601 18.44 26.46 17.60
C LYS A 601 17.48 26.66 16.40
N SER A 602 17.58 25.85 15.33
CA SER A 602 16.55 25.71 14.30
C SER A 602 15.30 25.05 14.89
N GLY A 603 14.21 25.81 14.97
CA GLY A 603 12.95 25.40 15.55
C GLY A 603 12.30 24.26 14.76
N VAL A 604 12.65 23.02 15.08
CA VAL A 604 11.93 21.84 14.61
C VAL A 604 10.57 21.81 15.31
N VAL A 605 9.54 22.34 14.66
CA VAL A 605 8.15 22.05 15.05
C VAL A 605 7.82 20.65 14.54
N GLY A 606 7.90 19.66 15.44
CA GLY A 606 7.55 18.25 15.17
C GLY A 606 8.29 17.23 16.04
N SER A 607 9.41 17.61 16.65
CA SER A 607 9.90 17.04 17.91
C SER A 607 9.87 18.16 18.93
N PRO A 608 9.53 17.92 20.21
CA PRO A 608 9.49 18.98 21.20
C PRO A 608 10.87 19.64 21.26
N THR A 609 11.00 20.85 20.71
CA THR A 609 12.03 21.78 21.12
C THR A 609 11.91 21.88 22.63
N SER A 610 12.92 21.42 23.36
CA SER A 610 13.04 21.63 24.80
C SER A 610 13.38 23.10 25.07
N ILE A 611 12.48 24.01 24.67
CA ILE A 611 12.21 25.15 25.53
C ILE A 611 11.74 24.50 26.85
N PRO A 612 12.26 24.89 28.03
CA PRO A 612 11.69 24.45 29.28
C PRO A 612 10.26 25.00 29.35
N LEU A 613 9.33 24.26 28.77
CA LEU A 613 7.91 24.55 28.75
C LEU A 613 7.43 24.37 30.17
N ARG A 614 7.28 25.50 30.87
CA ARG A 614 6.73 25.51 32.20
C ARG A 614 5.21 25.42 32.07
N VAL A 615 4.70 24.21 31.99
CA VAL A 615 3.26 23.98 32.13
C VAL A 615 2.89 24.32 33.57
N THR A 616 2.29 25.49 33.79
CA THR A 616 1.71 25.83 35.07
C THR A 616 0.27 25.35 35.09
N SER A 617 0.00 24.27 35.82
CA SER A 617 -1.38 23.89 36.14
C SER A 617 -2.02 25.02 36.95
N PRO A 618 -3.27 25.43 36.67
CA PRO A 618 -3.96 26.39 37.51
C PRO A 618 -4.13 25.79 38.92
N VAL A 619 -3.69 26.54 39.93
CA VAL A 619 -4.02 26.27 41.33
C VAL A 619 -5.54 26.26 41.44
N ALA A 620 -6.11 25.25 42.12
CA ALA A 620 -7.55 25.11 42.34
C ALA A 620 -8.12 26.44 42.86
N SER A 621 -8.77 27.18 41.96
CA SER A 621 -9.31 28.51 42.23
C SER A 621 -10.82 28.38 42.37
N ALA A 622 -11.35 28.98 43.44
CA ALA A 622 -12.77 29.15 43.72
C ALA A 622 -13.58 29.62 42.48
N PRO A 623 -14.90 29.36 42.41
CA PRO A 623 -15.72 29.76 41.27
C PRO A 623 -15.65 31.29 41.07
N VAL A 624 -14.96 31.71 40.02
CA VAL A 624 -14.95 33.10 39.55
C VAL A 624 -16.10 33.25 38.56
N ASP A 625 -17.06 34.11 38.90
CA ASP A 625 -18.17 34.50 38.03
C ASP A 625 -17.62 35.37 36.88
N PHE A 626 -17.38 34.74 35.72
CA PHE A 626 -16.91 35.40 34.50
C PHE A 626 -18.08 36.13 33.82
N ARG A 627 -18.32 37.40 34.19
CA ARG A 627 -18.99 38.35 33.30
C ARG A 627 -17.95 38.99 32.39
N ILE A 628 -17.94 38.58 31.12
CA ILE A 628 -17.12 39.17 30.06
C ILE A 628 -17.62 40.61 29.80
N PRO A 629 -16.83 41.67 30.02
CA PRO A 629 -17.14 42.98 29.45
C PRO A 629 -16.93 42.93 27.94
N ALA A 630 -17.87 43.53 27.19
CA ALA A 630 -17.80 43.61 25.74
C ALA A 630 -16.45 44.19 25.27
N PRO A 631 -15.77 43.59 24.28
CA PRO A 631 -14.46 44.02 23.85
C PRO A 631 -14.54 45.39 23.17
N VAL A 632 -13.74 46.34 23.68
CA VAL A 632 -13.44 47.59 22.97
C VAL A 632 -12.52 47.24 21.81
N ALA A 633 -13.05 47.27 20.59
CA ALA A 633 -12.31 47.00 19.37
C ALA A 633 -11.32 48.14 19.09
N VAL A 634 -10.02 47.85 19.18
CA VAL A 634 -8.98 48.64 18.53
C VAL A 634 -8.88 48.14 17.08
N PRO A 635 -9.11 48.97 16.05
CA PRO A 635 -9.04 48.51 14.67
C PRO A 635 -7.58 48.32 14.25
N LEU A 636 -7.12 47.07 14.21
CA LEU A 636 -5.99 46.68 13.36
C LEU A 636 -6.41 46.86 11.90
N PRO A 637 -5.51 47.32 10.99
CA PRO A 637 -5.82 47.36 9.56
C PRO A 637 -6.20 45.95 9.10
N ALA A 638 -7.44 45.80 8.65
CA ALA A 638 -7.97 44.55 8.16
C ALA A 638 -7.16 44.08 6.95
N VAL A 639 -6.28 43.11 7.16
CA VAL A 639 -5.86 42.21 6.08
C VAL A 639 -7.13 41.49 5.68
N ALA A 640 -7.69 41.82 4.52
CA ALA A 640 -8.85 41.13 3.99
C ALA A 640 -8.51 39.62 3.96
N ALA A 641 -9.13 38.86 4.86
CA ALA A 641 -9.09 37.42 4.79
C ALA A 641 -9.73 37.05 3.45
N ASN A 642 -8.91 36.66 2.48
CA ASN A 642 -9.36 36.20 1.17
C ASN A 642 -10.18 34.93 1.40
N GLY A 643 -11.49 35.10 1.63
CA GLY A 643 -12.41 34.00 1.74
C GLY A 643 -12.34 33.16 0.48
N SER A 644 -12.25 31.83 0.63
CA SER A 644 -12.36 30.89 -0.49
C SER A 644 -13.65 31.19 -1.27
N ALA A 645 -13.53 31.95 -2.37
CA ALA A 645 -14.65 32.25 -3.23
C ALA A 645 -15.25 30.92 -3.72
N ALA A 646 -16.57 30.79 -3.64
CA ALA A 646 -17.27 29.64 -4.17
C ALA A 646 -16.89 29.45 -5.66
N LEU A 647 -16.59 28.21 -6.05
CA LEU A 647 -16.21 27.91 -7.43
C LEU A 647 -17.28 28.42 -8.40
N PRO A 648 -16.90 29.11 -9.50
CA PRO A 648 -17.85 29.40 -10.55
C PRO A 648 -18.42 28.08 -11.10
N LYS A 649 -19.72 28.05 -11.40
CA LYS A 649 -20.37 26.89 -12.02
C LYS A 649 -19.75 26.68 -13.41
N ILE A 650 -19.00 25.60 -13.57
CA ILE A 650 -18.24 25.33 -14.81
C ILE A 650 -19.20 24.77 -15.85
N GLU A 651 -19.41 25.51 -16.93
CA GLU A 651 -20.07 24.98 -18.11
C GLU A 651 -19.10 24.05 -18.86
N LYS A 652 -19.61 22.94 -19.38
CA LYS A 652 -18.78 21.95 -20.07
C LYS A 652 -18.15 22.60 -21.31
N GLY A 653 -16.82 22.74 -21.30
CA GLY A 653 -16.06 23.30 -22.42
C GLY A 653 -15.56 24.73 -22.20
N THR A 654 -15.91 25.40 -21.11
CA THR A 654 -15.33 26.70 -20.75
C THR A 654 -14.19 26.54 -19.73
N ALA A 655 -13.19 27.40 -19.84
CA ALA A 655 -12.09 27.44 -18.90
C ALA A 655 -12.58 27.97 -17.53
N PRO A 656 -12.34 27.26 -16.42
CA PRO A 656 -12.88 27.61 -15.09
C PRO A 656 -12.36 28.95 -14.56
N TYR A 657 -11.20 29.39 -15.03
CA TYR A 657 -10.54 30.64 -14.66
C TYR A 657 -10.11 31.40 -15.90
N ALA A 658 -11.06 31.65 -16.82
CA ALA A 658 -10.80 32.31 -18.09
C ALA A 658 -9.94 33.58 -17.93
N ALA A 659 -8.89 33.68 -18.75
CA ALA A 659 -7.98 34.82 -18.77
C ALA A 659 -8.60 36.04 -19.47
N GLY A 660 -9.59 35.86 -20.36
CA GLY A 660 -10.12 36.96 -21.17
C GLY A 660 -9.01 37.58 -22.02
N ASP A 661 -8.82 38.89 -21.93
CA ASP A 661 -7.75 39.60 -22.65
C ASP A 661 -6.39 39.58 -21.94
N LEU A 662 -6.27 38.95 -20.77
CA LEU A 662 -5.02 38.90 -20.00
C LEU A 662 -3.97 37.98 -20.64
N ASP A 663 -2.70 38.36 -20.55
CA ASP A 663 -1.56 37.51 -20.89
C ASP A 663 -1.22 36.59 -19.71
N VAL A 664 -1.16 35.28 -19.96
CA VAL A 664 -0.98 34.29 -18.89
C VAL A 664 0.50 33.99 -18.68
N HIS A 665 1.03 34.30 -17.50
CA HIS A 665 2.39 33.95 -17.10
C HIS A 665 2.34 32.85 -16.04
N ALA A 666 2.92 31.69 -16.35
CA ALA A 666 2.89 30.53 -15.47
C ALA A 666 4.21 30.39 -14.70
N ILE A 667 4.12 30.16 -13.39
CA ILE A 667 5.25 29.90 -12.51
C ILE A 667 4.96 28.62 -11.73
N SER A 668 5.92 27.69 -11.74
CA SER A 668 5.82 26.44 -10.99
C SER A 668 7.02 26.24 -10.09
N VAL A 669 6.77 25.91 -8.83
CA VAL A 669 7.81 25.38 -7.94
C VAL A 669 7.39 24.02 -7.40
N TYR A 670 8.33 23.25 -6.86
CA TYR A 670 7.94 22.12 -6.02
C TYR A 670 7.73 22.59 -4.57
N GLU A 671 8.62 23.44 -4.06
CA GLU A 671 8.55 24.03 -2.73
C GLU A 671 9.16 25.44 -2.70
N GLY A 672 8.69 26.30 -1.80
CA GLY A 672 9.26 27.62 -1.53
C GLY A 672 10.45 27.58 -0.58
N ASN A 673 11.05 28.74 -0.33
CA ASN A 673 12.11 28.86 0.66
C ASN A 673 11.51 28.93 2.07
N LEU A 674 11.95 28.06 2.97
CA LEU A 674 11.56 28.14 4.37
C LEU A 674 12.19 29.38 5.01
N LEU A 675 11.49 29.97 5.98
CA LEU A 675 12.04 31.04 6.80
C LEU A 675 13.35 30.54 7.43
N ASN A 676 14.39 31.38 7.40
CA ASN A 676 15.75 31.07 7.89
C ASN A 676 16.55 30.04 7.08
N GLY A 677 16.08 29.60 5.90
CA GLY A 677 16.83 28.70 5.03
C GLY A 677 16.83 27.23 5.46
N GLU A 678 15.89 26.86 6.33
CA GLU A 678 15.75 25.48 6.82
C GLU A 678 15.41 24.49 5.67
N GLN A 679 15.73 23.21 5.89
CA GLN A 679 15.27 22.11 5.04
C GLN A 679 14.10 21.41 5.72
N ARG A 680 13.08 21.03 4.93
CA ARG A 680 11.96 20.24 5.44
C ARG A 680 12.43 18.85 5.90
N GLY A 681 11.84 18.35 6.98
CA GLY A 681 11.95 16.94 7.37
C GLY A 681 11.07 16.02 6.51
N PHE A 682 11.26 14.71 6.66
CA PHE A 682 10.39 13.71 6.04
C PHE A 682 8.95 13.85 6.57
N GLN A 683 7.95 13.86 5.66
CA GLN A 683 6.51 14.07 5.95
C GLN A 683 6.12 15.45 6.52
N GLN A 684 7.06 16.39 6.54
CA GLN A 684 6.76 17.76 6.93
C GLN A 684 6.43 18.60 5.69
N HIS A 685 5.36 19.40 5.81
CA HIS A 685 4.88 20.30 4.77
C HIS A 685 4.80 21.75 5.29
N PRO A 686 5.91 22.32 5.81
CA PRO A 686 5.91 23.71 6.25
C PRO A 686 5.69 24.65 5.07
N GLU A 687 5.04 25.80 5.32
CA GLU A 687 4.78 26.78 4.27
C GLU A 687 6.08 27.49 3.85
N GLY A 688 6.45 27.34 2.58
CA GLY A 688 7.57 28.07 1.98
C GLY A 688 7.18 29.46 1.49
N VAL A 689 8.16 30.31 1.23
CA VAL A 689 7.97 31.64 0.62
C VAL A 689 8.51 31.62 -0.81
N VAL A 690 7.72 32.13 -1.75
CA VAL A 690 8.13 32.36 -3.14
C VAL A 690 7.94 33.84 -3.47
N GLU A 691 9.01 34.50 -3.87
CA GLU A 691 8.97 35.91 -4.26
C GLU A 691 8.85 36.06 -5.78
N ILE A 692 7.95 36.95 -6.19
CA ILE A 692 7.68 37.29 -7.60
C ILE A 692 7.72 38.81 -7.73
N ARG A 693 8.49 39.32 -8.69
CA ARG A 693 8.46 40.72 -9.12
C ARG A 693 7.71 40.80 -10.45
N LEU A 694 6.64 41.60 -10.50
CA LEU A 694 5.91 41.87 -11.74
C LEU A 694 6.28 43.27 -12.23
N GLY A 695 6.95 43.32 -13.38
CA GLY A 695 7.30 44.55 -14.11
C GLY A 695 6.25 44.96 -15.13
N LYS A 696 6.62 45.94 -15.98
CA LYS A 696 5.81 46.34 -17.14
C LYS A 696 5.78 45.22 -18.19
N THR A 697 4.58 44.77 -18.51
CA THR A 697 4.29 43.81 -19.59
C THR A 697 3.61 44.54 -20.76
N GLY A 698 3.57 43.91 -21.94
CA GLY A 698 2.89 44.48 -23.12
C GLY A 698 1.37 44.57 -22.96
N SER A 699 0.78 43.65 -22.19
CA SER A 699 -0.65 43.56 -21.89
C SER A 699 -0.88 43.33 -20.39
N PRO A 700 -2.10 43.51 -19.86
CA PRO A 700 -2.43 43.16 -18.48
C PRO A 700 -2.17 41.66 -18.23
N ALA A 701 -1.54 41.33 -17.09
CA ALA A 701 -1.06 39.98 -16.79
C ALA A 701 -2.03 39.18 -15.90
N MET A 702 -2.10 37.88 -16.15
CA MET A 702 -2.59 36.86 -15.24
C MET A 702 -1.43 35.99 -14.76
N LEU A 703 -1.24 35.86 -13.44
CA LEU A 703 -0.26 34.95 -12.87
C LEU A 703 -0.92 33.60 -12.54
N LEU A 704 -0.38 32.51 -13.11
CA LEU A 704 -0.74 31.14 -12.78
C LEU A 704 0.38 30.51 -11.95
N LEU A 705 0.14 30.32 -10.66
CA LEU A 705 1.14 29.87 -9.68
C LEU A 705 0.82 28.44 -9.24
N SER A 706 1.80 27.54 -9.31
CA SER A 706 1.62 26.14 -8.94
C SER A 706 2.72 25.63 -8.03
N SER A 707 2.36 24.92 -6.96
CA SER A 707 3.32 24.26 -6.07
C SER A 707 2.85 22.91 -5.55
N TYR A 708 3.77 21.97 -5.37
CA TYR A 708 3.47 20.75 -4.61
C TYR A 708 3.25 21.15 -3.14
N GLU A 709 4.28 21.67 -2.48
CA GLU A 709 4.27 22.12 -1.08
C GLU A 709 3.43 23.38 -0.85
N PRO A 710 2.96 23.63 0.40
CA PRO A 710 2.25 24.86 0.71
C PRO A 710 3.20 26.05 0.60
N ASN A 711 2.78 27.11 -0.09
CA ASN A 711 3.59 28.32 -0.26
C ASN A 711 2.79 29.61 -0.07
N GLU A 712 3.46 30.61 0.49
CA GLU A 712 3.12 32.03 0.39
C GLU A 712 3.84 32.65 -0.82
N TRP A 713 3.05 33.05 -1.80
CA TRP A 713 3.49 33.75 -3.00
C TRP A 713 3.45 35.27 -2.76
N ARG A 714 4.61 35.88 -2.59
CA ARG A 714 4.77 37.33 -2.39
C ARG A 714 5.00 38.00 -3.73
N ILE A 715 4.01 38.72 -4.23
CA ILE A 715 4.05 39.41 -5.50
C ILE A 715 4.30 40.90 -5.25
N THR A 716 5.43 41.42 -5.70
CA THR A 716 5.75 42.86 -5.67
C THR A 716 5.46 43.46 -7.03
N LEU A 717 4.59 44.48 -7.07
CA LEU A 717 4.24 45.22 -8.28
C LEU A 717 5.19 46.40 -8.49
N GLU A 718 6.00 46.35 -9.55
CA GLU A 718 6.88 47.45 -9.95
C GLU A 718 6.09 48.57 -10.66
N PRO A 719 6.64 49.80 -10.76
CA PRO A 719 5.99 50.89 -11.47
C PRO A 719 5.60 50.53 -12.92
N GLY A 720 4.32 50.68 -13.25
CA GLY A 720 3.79 50.36 -14.58
C GLY A 720 3.38 48.89 -14.78
N ALA A 721 3.51 48.04 -13.76
CA ALA A 721 2.95 46.69 -13.76
C ALA A 721 1.41 46.73 -13.78
N ASN A 722 0.80 45.82 -14.53
CA ASN A 722 -0.65 45.69 -14.63
C ASN A 722 -1.09 44.25 -14.35
N LEU A 723 -1.39 43.96 -13.08
CA LEU A 723 -1.86 42.65 -12.64
C LEU A 723 -3.40 42.61 -12.65
N GLY A 724 -3.97 41.81 -13.55
CA GLY A 724 -5.42 41.60 -13.62
C GLY A 724 -5.92 40.46 -12.73
N LYS A 725 -5.19 39.33 -12.69
CA LYS A 725 -5.64 38.11 -12.01
C LYS A 725 -4.48 37.28 -11.47
N VAL A 726 -4.69 36.57 -10.36
CA VAL A 726 -3.79 35.55 -9.81
C VAL A 726 -4.59 34.27 -9.58
N LEU A 727 -4.08 33.14 -10.07
CA LEU A 727 -4.58 31.81 -9.74
C LEU A 727 -3.43 31.01 -9.15
N ALA A 728 -3.49 30.71 -7.84
CA ALA A 728 -2.48 29.92 -7.14
C ALA A 728 -3.08 28.60 -6.64
N TYR A 729 -2.52 27.46 -7.03
CA TYR A 729 -3.05 26.14 -6.68
C TYR A 729 -1.94 25.11 -6.48
N GLY A 730 -2.26 24.00 -5.82
CA GLY A 730 -1.24 23.02 -5.48
C GLY A 730 -1.79 21.74 -4.88
N HIS A 731 -0.88 20.84 -4.49
CA HIS A 731 -1.26 19.67 -3.71
C HIS A 731 -1.72 20.09 -2.31
N TYR A 732 -0.96 21.00 -1.69
CA TYR A 732 -1.30 21.68 -0.45
C TYR A 732 -1.87 23.09 -0.72
N PRO A 733 -2.57 23.70 0.26
CA PRO A 733 -3.09 25.06 0.14
C PRO A 733 -2.01 26.09 -0.23
N GLN A 734 -2.38 27.07 -1.04
CA GLN A 734 -1.51 28.15 -1.51
C GLN A 734 -2.01 29.50 -1.00
N ARG A 735 -1.09 30.42 -0.70
CA ARG A 735 -1.41 31.76 -0.21
C ARG A 735 -0.78 32.83 -1.09
N VAL A 736 -1.50 33.91 -1.37
CA VAL A 736 -1.01 34.99 -2.23
C VAL A 736 -1.04 36.29 -1.45
N LEU A 737 0.09 37.01 -1.44
CA LEU A 737 0.22 38.34 -0.88
C LEU A 737 0.74 39.26 -1.97
N VAL A 738 -0.03 40.30 -2.30
CA VAL A 738 0.35 41.28 -3.33
C VAL A 738 0.73 42.59 -2.65
N ASN A 739 1.98 43.01 -2.81
CA ASN A 739 2.51 44.27 -2.33
C ASN A 739 2.32 45.36 -3.40
N GLY A 740 1.57 46.40 -3.04
CA GLY A 740 1.23 47.53 -3.92
C GLY A 740 -0.27 47.77 -4.01
N ARG A 741 -0.69 48.94 -4.50
CA ARG A 741 -2.12 49.19 -4.76
C ARG A 741 -2.56 48.36 -5.98
N HIS A 742 -3.40 47.35 -5.77
CA HIS A 742 -3.92 46.49 -6.84
C HIS A 742 -5.44 46.30 -6.72
N LYS A 743 -6.05 45.93 -7.85
CA LYS A 743 -7.44 45.43 -7.91
C LYS A 743 -7.52 44.01 -8.49
N ALA A 744 -6.39 43.31 -8.53
CA ALA A 744 -6.31 41.96 -9.09
C ALA A 744 -7.26 40.99 -8.38
N GLU A 745 -7.96 40.18 -9.16
CA GLU A 745 -8.74 39.05 -8.64
C GLU A 745 -7.78 37.93 -8.20
N ILE A 746 -7.94 37.38 -7.01
CA ILE A 746 -7.08 36.33 -6.47
C ILE A 746 -7.91 35.06 -6.23
N PHE A 747 -7.46 33.95 -6.82
CA PHE A 747 -8.07 32.63 -6.68
C PHE A 747 -7.06 31.65 -6.08
N THR A 748 -7.43 31.00 -4.98
CA THR A 748 -6.62 29.96 -4.31
C THR A 748 -7.44 28.68 -4.08
N PRO A 749 -7.87 27.97 -5.14
CA PRO A 749 -8.71 26.79 -4.99
C PRO A 749 -7.99 25.68 -4.23
N SER A 750 -8.71 24.96 -3.37
CA SER A 750 -8.20 23.73 -2.78
C SER A 750 -8.01 22.64 -3.85
N ARG A 751 -7.23 21.61 -3.53
CA ARG A 751 -7.04 20.45 -4.40
C ARG A 751 -8.36 19.79 -4.81
N GLU A 752 -9.32 19.72 -3.89
CA GLU A 752 -10.65 19.14 -4.15
C GLU A 752 -11.53 20.07 -4.99
N ALA A 753 -11.31 21.38 -4.86
CA ALA A 753 -12.01 22.41 -5.62
C ALA A 753 -11.46 22.53 -7.06
N MET A 754 -10.21 22.10 -7.29
CA MET A 754 -9.67 22.07 -8.64
C MET A 754 -10.51 21.14 -9.53
N PRO A 755 -11.00 21.64 -10.68
CA PRO A 755 -11.99 20.89 -11.45
C PRO A 755 -11.46 19.53 -11.87
N ARG A 756 -12.23 18.45 -11.68
CA ARG A 756 -11.89 17.15 -12.28
C ARG A 756 -11.67 17.25 -13.80
N ALA A 757 -12.22 18.31 -14.42
CA ALA A 757 -12.03 18.67 -15.82
C ALA A 757 -10.56 18.86 -16.25
N VAL A 758 -9.60 19.11 -15.34
CA VAL A 758 -8.15 19.11 -15.66
C VAL A 758 -7.51 17.71 -15.74
N GLY A 759 -8.31 16.65 -15.79
CA GLY A 759 -7.82 15.28 -16.04
C GLY A 759 -6.93 14.73 -14.93
N GLY A 760 -7.14 15.17 -13.69
CA GLY A 760 -6.41 14.70 -12.50
C GLY A 760 -4.98 15.22 -12.37
N ARG A 761 -4.51 16.07 -13.29
CA ARG A 761 -3.20 16.72 -13.18
C ARG A 761 -3.33 17.99 -12.34
N ILE A 762 -2.74 17.96 -11.16
CA ILE A 762 -2.90 19.02 -10.15
C ILE A 762 -1.71 19.97 -10.14
N LEU A 763 -0.61 19.64 -10.82
CA LEU A 763 0.64 20.40 -10.73
C LEU A 763 1.23 20.67 -12.10
N LEU A 764 1.72 21.90 -12.27
CA LEU A 764 2.67 22.20 -13.33
C LEU A 764 3.99 21.47 -13.03
N PRO A 765 4.72 21.02 -14.07
CA PRO A 765 6.03 20.45 -13.90
C PRO A 765 7.01 21.51 -13.38
N ASN A 766 7.94 21.09 -12.52
CA ASN A 766 9.01 21.96 -12.02
C ASN A 766 10.28 21.94 -12.91
N GLN A 767 10.18 21.36 -14.11
CA GLN A 767 11.27 21.17 -15.07
C GLN A 767 10.78 21.49 -16.50
N MET A 768 11.70 21.93 -17.37
CA MET A 768 11.41 22.43 -18.73
C MET A 768 11.80 21.41 -19.81
N GLU A 769 11.15 20.26 -19.83
CA GLU A 769 11.36 19.28 -20.90
C GLU A 769 10.24 19.27 -21.94
N ALA A 770 10.50 18.67 -23.10
CA ALA A 770 9.60 18.76 -24.24
C ALA A 770 8.15 18.31 -23.93
N ASN A 771 7.99 17.12 -23.35
CA ASN A 771 6.68 16.63 -22.93
C ASN A 771 6.08 17.45 -21.79
N GLN A 772 6.89 17.94 -20.85
CA GLN A 772 6.44 18.78 -19.75
C GLN A 772 5.94 20.15 -20.24
N MET A 773 6.58 20.75 -21.24
CA MET A 773 6.12 22.00 -21.85
C MET A 773 4.74 21.82 -22.50
N ARG A 774 4.47 20.67 -23.12
CA ARG A 774 3.14 20.35 -23.63
C ARG A 774 2.13 20.15 -22.49
N ASP A 775 2.53 19.54 -21.36
CA ASP A 775 1.68 19.44 -20.15
C ASP A 775 1.30 20.82 -19.61
N VAL A 776 2.27 21.74 -19.56
CA VAL A 776 2.06 23.14 -19.18
C VAL A 776 1.06 23.79 -20.11
N ALA A 777 1.25 23.69 -21.43
CA ALA A 777 0.33 24.25 -22.42
C ALA A 777 -1.10 23.72 -22.26
N ASP A 778 -1.26 22.40 -22.16
CA ASP A 778 -2.57 21.76 -22.02
C ASP A 778 -3.26 22.18 -20.72
N LEU A 779 -2.53 22.17 -19.59
CA LEU A 779 -3.06 22.54 -18.28
C LEU A 779 -3.42 24.02 -18.22
N VAL A 780 -2.52 24.91 -18.62
CA VAL A 780 -2.76 26.36 -18.65
C VAL A 780 -3.97 26.67 -19.54
N ARG A 781 -4.05 26.08 -20.74
CA ARG A 781 -5.19 26.29 -21.65
C ARG A 781 -6.49 25.78 -21.06
N SER A 782 -6.47 24.61 -20.43
CA SER A 782 -7.69 24.07 -19.80
C SER A 782 -8.16 24.90 -18.61
N LEU A 783 -7.25 25.55 -17.87
CA LEU A 783 -7.58 26.40 -16.73
C LEU A 783 -8.00 27.82 -17.14
N THR A 784 -7.33 28.39 -18.14
CA THR A 784 -7.40 29.82 -18.47
C THR A 784 -7.98 30.14 -19.85
N GLY A 785 -8.12 29.14 -20.71
CA GLY A 785 -8.53 29.30 -22.11
C GLY A 785 -7.39 29.76 -23.04
N LYS A 786 -6.20 30.09 -22.51
CA LYS A 786 -5.05 30.58 -23.28
C LYS A 786 -3.81 29.71 -23.10
N LEU A 787 -2.88 29.80 -24.05
CA LEU A 787 -1.51 29.33 -23.82
C LEU A 787 -0.77 30.33 -22.92
N PRO A 788 0.21 29.88 -22.12
CA PRO A 788 1.05 30.81 -21.39
C PRO A 788 1.91 31.61 -22.37
N VAL A 789 2.12 32.88 -22.06
CA VAL A 789 3.08 33.78 -22.74
C VAL A 789 4.49 33.52 -22.23
N SER A 790 4.65 33.16 -20.95
CA SER A 790 5.92 32.70 -20.38
C SER A 790 5.70 31.57 -19.39
N PHE A 791 6.72 30.73 -19.22
CA PHE A 791 6.75 29.71 -18.18
C PHE A 791 8.10 29.71 -17.47
N GLN A 792 8.06 29.73 -16.14
CA GLN A 792 9.26 29.64 -15.30
C GLN A 792 9.05 28.52 -14.28
N ALA A 793 10.08 27.69 -14.08
CA ALA A 793 9.99 26.56 -13.17
C ALA A 793 11.30 26.32 -12.43
N GLN A 794 11.22 26.02 -11.14
CA GLN A 794 12.36 25.57 -10.33
C GLN A 794 11.89 24.54 -9.30
N TYR A 795 12.73 23.57 -8.92
CA TYR A 795 12.37 22.69 -7.80
C TYR A 795 12.15 23.51 -6.51
N ARG A 796 13.16 24.31 -6.14
CA ARG A 796 13.12 25.30 -5.07
C ARG A 796 13.70 26.61 -5.61
N PRO A 797 13.05 27.76 -5.41
CA PRO A 797 13.50 29.03 -5.98
C PRO A 797 14.84 29.46 -5.37
N LYS A 798 15.88 29.58 -6.21
CA LYS A 798 17.19 30.13 -5.78
C LYS A 798 17.18 31.67 -5.66
N SER A 799 16.23 32.32 -6.31
CA SER A 799 16.04 33.77 -6.36
C SER A 799 14.56 34.08 -6.56
N SER A 800 14.18 35.35 -6.47
CA SER A 800 12.84 35.78 -6.89
C SER A 800 12.63 35.52 -8.38
N PHE A 801 11.39 35.22 -8.77
CA PHE A 801 10.98 35.19 -10.17
C PHE A 801 10.69 36.61 -10.66
N SER A 802 10.95 36.89 -11.93
CA SER A 802 10.62 38.17 -12.56
C SER A 802 9.70 37.93 -13.77
N VAL A 803 8.60 38.69 -13.83
CA VAL A 803 7.66 38.68 -14.95
C VAL A 803 7.61 40.07 -15.55
N GLU A 804 8.19 40.24 -16.74
CA GLU A 804 8.34 41.52 -17.44
C GLU A 804 8.50 41.29 -18.96
N ALA A 805 8.64 42.35 -19.75
CA ALA A 805 8.82 42.24 -21.20
C ALA A 805 10.06 41.41 -21.63
N SER A 806 11.08 41.30 -20.78
CA SER A 806 12.29 40.51 -21.02
C SER A 806 12.11 39.00 -20.70
N THR A 807 11.01 38.63 -20.04
CA THR A 807 10.79 37.23 -19.63
C THR A 807 10.76 36.31 -20.86
N PRO A 808 11.54 35.21 -20.86
CA PRO A 808 11.60 34.32 -22.00
C PRO A 808 10.21 33.84 -22.44
N PRO A 809 9.88 33.94 -23.74
CA PRO A 809 8.57 33.54 -24.24
C PRO A 809 8.42 32.02 -24.15
N PHE A 810 7.22 31.59 -23.81
CA PHE A 810 6.85 30.18 -23.85
C PHE A 810 6.80 29.71 -25.30
N SER A 811 7.56 28.67 -25.63
CA SER A 811 7.52 28.01 -26.92
C SER A 811 7.33 26.51 -26.74
N LEU A 812 6.56 25.92 -27.63
CA LEU A 812 6.39 24.49 -27.68
C LEU A 812 7.56 23.87 -28.44
N PRO A 813 8.07 22.70 -28.00
CA PRO A 813 9.13 22.01 -28.72
C PRO A 813 8.73 21.74 -30.17
N ALA A 814 9.70 21.90 -31.07
CA ALA A 814 9.53 21.54 -32.47
C ALA A 814 9.21 20.03 -32.58
N PRO A 815 8.31 19.64 -33.50
CA PRO A 815 8.06 18.22 -33.75
C PRO A 815 9.33 17.49 -34.18
N ILE A 816 9.57 16.31 -33.60
CA ILE A 816 10.69 15.44 -33.92
C ILE A 816 10.15 14.27 -34.72
N SER A 817 10.69 14.05 -35.91
CA SER A 817 10.35 12.93 -36.79
C SER A 817 11.61 12.18 -37.21
N VAL A 818 11.43 11.01 -37.82
CA VAL A 818 12.53 10.29 -38.47
C VAL A 818 13.21 11.15 -39.53
N ALA A 819 12.44 11.93 -40.30
CA ALA A 819 12.99 12.81 -41.33
C ALA A 819 13.87 13.93 -40.75
N SER A 820 13.54 14.47 -39.57
CA SER A 820 14.33 15.54 -38.95
C SER A 820 15.61 15.05 -38.27
N LEU A 821 15.64 13.82 -37.76
CA LEU A 821 16.83 13.25 -37.11
C LEU A 821 17.74 12.46 -38.06
N GLY A 822 17.22 12.05 -39.22
CA GLY A 822 17.91 11.16 -40.15
C GLY A 822 17.95 9.70 -39.67
N ALA A 823 18.28 8.80 -40.59
CA ALA A 823 18.47 7.39 -40.28
C ALA A 823 19.66 7.21 -39.32
N GLY A 824 19.55 6.24 -38.40
CA GLY A 824 20.70 5.83 -37.61
C GLY A 824 20.35 4.83 -36.52
N ASP A 825 21.37 4.36 -35.82
CA ASP A 825 21.19 3.24 -34.90
C ASP A 825 20.28 3.59 -33.71
N VAL A 826 19.44 2.61 -33.39
CA VAL A 826 18.55 2.63 -32.24
C VAL A 826 18.90 1.43 -31.38
N VAL A 827 19.38 1.71 -30.18
CA VAL A 827 19.60 0.71 -29.13
C VAL A 827 18.54 0.81 -28.04
N LEU A 828 18.33 -0.28 -27.30
CA LEU A 828 17.60 -0.27 -26.04
C LEU A 828 18.46 0.32 -24.92
N LYS A 829 17.82 1.07 -24.03
CA LYS A 829 18.32 1.56 -22.75
C LYS A 829 17.52 0.90 -21.63
N GLY A 830 18.18 0.53 -20.54
CA GLY A 830 17.55 0.07 -19.29
C GLY A 830 18.06 0.87 -18.10
N SER A 831 17.65 0.52 -16.89
CA SER A 831 18.34 1.02 -15.69
C SER A 831 19.77 0.47 -15.64
N SER A 832 20.66 1.10 -14.87
CA SER A 832 22.10 0.79 -14.85
C SER A 832 22.45 -0.64 -14.42
N HIS A 833 21.47 -1.46 -14.01
CA HIS A 833 21.66 -2.83 -13.53
C HIS A 833 20.88 -3.87 -14.35
N ASP A 834 20.20 -3.44 -15.42
CA ASP A 834 19.36 -4.32 -16.22
C ASP A 834 20.16 -5.04 -17.32
N PRO A 835 19.90 -6.34 -17.58
CA PRO A 835 20.51 -7.09 -18.66
C PRO A 835 19.88 -6.72 -20.02
N VAL A 836 20.07 -5.46 -20.42
CA VAL A 836 19.65 -4.92 -21.71
C VAL A 836 20.87 -4.92 -22.63
N THR A 837 20.83 -5.69 -23.70
CA THR A 837 21.79 -5.58 -24.80
C THR A 837 21.19 -4.67 -25.88
N ALA A 838 21.97 -4.34 -26.92
CA ALA A 838 21.59 -3.35 -27.93
C ALA A 838 20.16 -3.49 -28.46
N LEU A 839 19.64 -4.71 -28.66
CA LEU A 839 18.28 -4.96 -29.15
C LEU A 839 17.50 -6.01 -28.34
N GLU A 840 18.08 -6.57 -27.28
CA GLU A 840 17.45 -7.62 -26.48
C GLU A 840 17.30 -7.15 -25.02
N VAL A 841 16.12 -7.36 -24.44
CA VAL A 841 15.88 -7.21 -23.00
C VAL A 841 15.55 -8.56 -22.39
N LYS A 842 16.34 -8.96 -21.39
CA LYS A 842 16.08 -10.13 -20.54
C LYS A 842 15.60 -9.66 -19.19
N TYR A 843 14.96 -10.57 -18.46
CA TYR A 843 14.63 -10.32 -17.07
C TYR A 843 15.90 -10.37 -16.19
N GLY A 844 16.13 -9.30 -15.42
CA GLY A 844 17.23 -9.11 -14.47
C GLY A 844 17.10 -9.92 -13.18
N ASN A 845 17.96 -9.67 -12.20
CA ASN A 845 17.96 -10.40 -10.92
C ASN A 845 17.08 -9.75 -9.84
N VAL A 846 16.53 -8.57 -10.09
CA VAL A 846 15.87 -7.74 -9.08
C VAL A 846 14.53 -7.21 -9.63
N GLY A 847 13.50 -7.22 -8.79
CA GLY A 847 12.18 -6.64 -9.11
C GLY A 847 11.24 -7.58 -9.85
N ALA A 848 10.01 -7.13 -10.13
CA ALA A 848 9.00 -7.95 -10.81
C ALA A 848 9.14 -7.96 -12.34
N TYR A 849 9.93 -7.03 -12.88
CA TYR A 849 10.19 -6.88 -14.30
C TYR A 849 11.49 -6.10 -14.54
N THR A 850 11.98 -6.14 -15.79
CA THR A 850 13.09 -5.34 -16.30
C THR A 850 12.57 -4.37 -17.37
N PRO A 851 12.59 -3.05 -17.12
CA PRO A 851 12.25 -2.04 -18.12
C PRO A 851 13.33 -1.92 -19.19
N ALA A 852 12.92 -1.76 -20.45
CA ALA A 852 13.80 -1.25 -21.50
C ALA A 852 13.05 -0.31 -22.44
N TRP A 853 13.75 0.67 -23.02
CA TRP A 853 13.18 1.64 -23.96
C TRP A 853 14.15 2.03 -25.06
N ALA A 854 13.64 2.48 -26.20
CA ALA A 854 14.49 2.92 -27.30
C ALA A 854 15.30 4.19 -26.95
N SER A 855 16.51 4.27 -27.49
CA SER A 855 17.43 5.40 -27.30
C SER A 855 17.02 6.70 -28.00
N ARG A 856 16.08 6.63 -28.95
CA ARG A 856 15.50 7.77 -29.67
C ARG A 856 14.05 7.96 -29.26
N SER A 857 13.51 9.16 -29.48
CA SER A 857 12.10 9.51 -29.30
C SER A 857 11.60 10.29 -30.52
N TYR A 858 10.30 10.20 -30.79
CA TYR A 858 9.65 10.97 -31.87
C TYR A 858 8.34 11.54 -31.38
N SER A 859 7.98 12.73 -31.87
CA SER A 859 6.70 13.41 -31.57
C SER A 859 5.82 13.68 -32.78
N SER A 860 6.28 13.28 -33.98
CA SER A 860 5.57 13.43 -35.25
C SER A 860 5.98 12.35 -36.24
N GLY A 861 5.19 12.20 -37.30
CA GLY A 861 5.39 11.23 -38.37
C GLY A 861 4.79 9.85 -38.09
N ARG A 862 4.98 8.96 -39.07
CA ARG A 862 4.48 7.58 -39.09
C ARG A 862 5.63 6.60 -38.97
N ILE A 863 5.70 5.89 -37.85
CA ILE A 863 6.84 5.02 -37.51
C ILE A 863 6.40 3.61 -37.11
N TYR A 864 7.27 2.64 -37.35
CA TYR A 864 6.99 1.22 -37.12
C TYR A 864 8.16 0.48 -36.48
N PHE A 865 7.86 -0.43 -35.55
CA PHE A 865 8.82 -1.37 -34.97
C PHE A 865 8.15 -2.69 -34.61
N GLU A 866 8.95 -3.73 -34.40
CA GLU A 866 8.51 -5.05 -33.93
C GLU A 866 9.26 -5.49 -32.66
N GLY A 867 8.61 -6.32 -31.85
CA GLY A 867 9.24 -7.08 -30.76
C GLY A 867 8.80 -8.53 -30.81
N ASN A 868 9.76 -9.45 -30.75
CA ASN A 868 9.51 -10.88 -30.62
C ASN A 868 9.64 -11.29 -29.15
N MET A 869 8.58 -11.90 -28.62
CA MET A 869 8.54 -12.35 -27.24
C MET A 869 9.09 -13.77 -27.16
N ALA A 870 10.11 -13.96 -26.32
CA ALA A 870 10.60 -15.28 -25.95
C ALA A 870 10.16 -15.60 -24.52
N VAL A 871 9.68 -16.84 -24.32
CA VAL A 871 9.10 -17.33 -23.07
C VAL A 871 9.78 -18.64 -22.73
N THR A 872 10.39 -18.73 -21.55
CA THR A 872 10.88 -20.00 -21.00
C THR A 872 10.02 -20.37 -19.79
N GLY A 873 9.55 -21.62 -19.69
CA GLY A 873 8.67 -22.05 -18.59
C GLY A 873 7.17 -21.77 -18.82
N GLY A 874 6.35 -21.90 -17.77
CA GLY A 874 4.90 -21.70 -17.85
C GLY A 874 4.46 -20.28 -17.53
N LEU A 875 3.78 -19.59 -18.46
CA LEU A 875 3.29 -18.20 -18.33
C LEU A 875 2.14 -17.98 -17.32
N VAL A 876 1.76 -19.00 -16.55
CA VAL A 876 0.51 -18.99 -15.76
C VAL A 876 0.54 -17.91 -14.66
N SER A 877 1.70 -17.30 -14.38
CA SER A 877 1.84 -16.25 -13.38
C SER A 877 2.86 -15.13 -13.70
N GLU A 878 3.06 -14.74 -14.97
CA GLU A 878 3.88 -13.55 -15.33
C GLU A 878 3.03 -12.28 -15.58
N PRO A 879 2.68 -11.49 -14.55
CA PRO A 879 1.73 -10.39 -14.70
C PRO A 879 2.28 -9.12 -15.39
N HIS A 880 3.57 -9.07 -15.74
CA HIS A 880 4.23 -7.81 -16.12
C HIS A 880 4.89 -7.79 -17.49
N ALA A 881 5.03 -8.93 -18.19
CA ALA A 881 5.59 -8.95 -19.54
C ALA A 881 4.77 -8.05 -20.48
N ASN A 882 5.44 -7.16 -21.22
CA ASN A 882 4.75 -6.19 -22.08
C ASN A 882 5.63 -5.58 -23.16
N ILE A 883 4.97 -5.04 -24.18
CA ILE A 883 5.52 -4.19 -25.23
C ILE A 883 4.57 -3.01 -25.40
N GLY A 884 5.09 -1.83 -25.75
CA GLY A 884 4.26 -0.65 -25.88
C GLY A 884 5.02 0.59 -26.28
N VAL A 885 4.42 1.72 -25.98
CA VAL A 885 5.05 3.03 -26.10
C VAL A 885 4.89 3.82 -24.81
N ALA A 886 5.94 4.53 -24.43
CA ALA A 886 5.94 5.40 -23.28
C ALA A 886 6.35 6.83 -23.68
N LEU A 887 6.03 7.80 -22.84
CA LEU A 887 6.58 9.15 -23.00
C LEU A 887 8.08 9.13 -22.71
N ALA A 888 8.89 9.84 -23.52
CA ALA A 888 10.37 9.75 -23.55
C ALA A 888 11.14 10.04 -22.23
N LYS A 889 10.45 10.39 -21.14
CA LYS A 889 11.05 10.67 -19.82
C LYS A 889 10.42 9.89 -18.66
N SER A 890 9.58 8.88 -18.94
CA SER A 890 9.05 8.03 -17.87
C SER A 890 10.14 7.22 -17.14
N GLY A 891 11.39 7.18 -17.64
CA GLY A 891 12.59 6.91 -16.84
C GLY A 891 12.54 5.64 -15.99
N GLY A 892 11.94 4.56 -16.48
CA GLY A 892 11.80 3.30 -15.74
C GLY A 892 10.45 3.09 -15.05
N GLY A 893 9.53 4.05 -15.08
CA GLY A 893 8.17 3.92 -14.53
C GLY A 893 7.36 2.82 -15.23
N MET A 894 6.35 2.26 -14.54
CA MET A 894 5.48 1.21 -15.09
C MET A 894 4.75 1.68 -16.37
N LEU A 895 4.67 0.83 -17.40
CA LEU A 895 3.66 0.83 -18.47
C LEU A 895 2.36 0.46 -17.80
N ASP A 896 1.81 1.38 -17.05
CA ASP A 896 0.38 1.40 -16.82
C ASP A 896 -0.25 2.24 -17.94
N ASP A 897 -1.54 2.01 -18.21
CA ASP A 897 -2.30 2.84 -19.15
C ASP A 897 -2.58 4.25 -18.59
N THR A 898 -1.86 4.64 -17.53
CA THR A 898 -1.96 5.96 -16.93
C THR A 898 -0.89 6.88 -17.51
N GLN A 899 -1.12 8.19 -17.42
CA GLN A 899 -0.17 9.24 -17.84
C GLN A 899 0.18 9.31 -19.34
N GLY A 900 -0.47 8.52 -20.19
CA GLY A 900 -0.29 8.59 -21.64
C GLY A 900 0.73 7.60 -22.20
N ASN A 901 1.16 6.63 -21.38
CA ASN A 901 1.80 5.42 -21.87
C ASN A 901 0.73 4.48 -22.45
N TYR A 902 1.15 3.55 -23.30
CA TYR A 902 0.28 2.52 -23.86
C TYR A 902 0.98 1.17 -23.79
N ALA A 903 0.42 0.27 -22.98
CA ALA A 903 0.81 -1.13 -22.89
C ALA A 903 -0.05 -1.97 -23.85
N VAL A 904 0.57 -2.82 -24.69
CA VAL A 904 -0.16 -3.65 -25.65
C VAL A 904 -0.88 -4.80 -24.96
N ILE A 905 -0.25 -5.42 -23.97
CA ILE A 905 -0.79 -6.59 -23.26
C ILE A 905 -1.51 -6.11 -22.01
N PRO A 906 -2.85 -6.24 -21.92
CA PRO A 906 -3.56 -5.92 -20.69
C PRO A 906 -3.09 -6.79 -19.53
N HIS A 907 -3.10 -6.25 -18.31
CA HIS A 907 -2.71 -6.98 -17.12
C HIS A 907 -3.53 -8.29 -16.96
N GLY A 908 -2.84 -9.40 -16.74
CA GLY A 908 -3.43 -10.74 -16.63
C GLY A 908 -3.64 -11.46 -17.96
N GLN A 909 -3.47 -10.79 -19.11
CA GLN A 909 -3.52 -11.42 -20.43
C GLN A 909 -2.17 -11.94 -20.92
N GLN A 910 -1.08 -11.78 -20.17
CA GLN A 910 0.23 -12.33 -20.57
C GLN A 910 0.19 -13.83 -20.83
N LYS A 911 -0.67 -14.55 -20.10
CA LYS A 911 -0.86 -16.01 -20.20
C LYS A 911 -1.40 -16.51 -21.54
N ILE A 912 -1.96 -15.66 -22.40
CA ILE A 912 -2.50 -16.10 -23.70
C ILE A 912 -1.44 -16.13 -24.82
N TYR A 913 -0.31 -15.43 -24.61
CA TYR A 913 0.76 -15.33 -25.59
C TYR A 913 1.76 -16.47 -25.43
N ARG A 914 2.57 -16.75 -26.47
CA ARG A 914 3.47 -17.90 -26.52
C ARG A 914 4.87 -17.49 -26.94
N ASN A 915 5.83 -18.38 -26.68
CA ASN A 915 7.19 -18.24 -27.18
C ASN A 915 7.18 -18.07 -28.71
N GLY A 916 7.81 -17.02 -29.21
CA GLY A 916 7.93 -16.73 -30.64
C GLY A 916 6.84 -15.81 -31.20
N ASP A 917 5.87 -15.39 -30.39
CA ASP A 917 4.88 -14.37 -30.81
C ASP A 917 5.59 -13.07 -31.20
N ASN A 918 5.16 -12.47 -32.31
CA ASN A 918 5.68 -11.20 -32.83
C ASN A 918 4.63 -10.11 -32.70
N PHE A 919 5.03 -9.00 -32.08
CA PHE A 919 4.22 -7.82 -31.86
C PHE A 919 4.76 -6.69 -32.72
N GLY A 920 3.94 -6.17 -33.63
CA GLY A 920 4.26 -5.00 -34.44
C GLY A 920 3.47 -3.78 -33.97
N LEU A 921 4.12 -2.63 -33.84
CA LEU A 921 3.48 -1.38 -33.47
C LEU A 921 3.69 -0.33 -34.56
N ALA A 922 2.59 0.17 -35.11
CA ALA A 922 2.57 1.29 -36.04
C ALA A 922 2.03 2.54 -35.33
N LEU A 923 2.84 3.59 -35.24
CA LEU A 923 2.49 4.84 -34.57
C LEU A 923 2.29 5.92 -35.63
N ASP A 924 1.08 6.47 -35.72
CA ASP A 924 0.80 7.72 -36.44
C ASP A 924 0.77 8.85 -35.42
N LEU A 925 1.92 9.47 -35.17
CA LEU A 925 2.07 10.50 -34.14
C LEU A 925 1.39 11.82 -34.53
N ASP A 926 1.16 12.04 -35.83
CA ASP A 926 0.44 13.20 -36.36
C ASP A 926 -1.08 13.06 -36.14
N ALA A 927 -1.60 11.84 -36.40
CA ALA A 927 -2.97 11.48 -36.07
C ALA A 927 -3.18 11.24 -34.57
N GLY A 928 -2.11 11.00 -33.81
CA GLY A 928 -2.17 10.64 -32.39
C GLY A 928 -2.76 9.24 -32.21
N MET A 929 -2.27 8.25 -32.95
CA MET A 929 -2.82 6.89 -32.94
C MET A 929 -1.71 5.84 -32.91
N ALA A 930 -1.93 4.74 -32.19
CA ALA A 930 -1.10 3.54 -32.18
C ALA A 930 -1.92 2.32 -32.64
N TYR A 931 -1.38 1.55 -33.57
CA TYR A 931 -1.97 0.34 -34.09
C TYR A 931 -1.09 -0.85 -33.73
N VAL A 932 -1.71 -1.94 -33.30
CA VAL A 932 -1.03 -3.15 -32.85
C VAL A 932 -1.34 -4.27 -33.81
N ARG A 933 -0.28 -4.95 -34.23
CA ARG A 933 -0.32 -6.21 -34.97
C ARG A 933 0.26 -7.32 -34.11
N ILE A 934 -0.39 -8.48 -34.07
CA ILE A 934 0.14 -9.68 -33.40
C ILE A 934 0.16 -10.81 -34.42
N ASN A 935 1.34 -11.38 -34.67
CA ASN A 935 1.55 -12.48 -35.63
C ASN A 935 0.98 -12.23 -37.04
N GLY A 936 0.87 -10.96 -37.46
CA GLY A 936 0.37 -10.57 -38.78
C GLY A 936 -1.01 -9.92 -38.78
N ASP A 937 -1.79 -10.09 -37.71
CA ASP A 937 -3.16 -9.60 -37.62
C ASP A 937 -3.27 -8.30 -36.82
N TRP A 938 -3.98 -7.30 -37.35
CA TRP A 938 -4.20 -6.01 -36.70
C TRP A 938 -5.31 -6.09 -35.65
N VAL A 939 -4.92 -6.24 -34.38
CA VAL A 939 -5.86 -6.42 -33.26
C VAL A 939 -6.51 -5.11 -32.78
N THR A 940 -5.93 -3.95 -33.14
CA THR A 940 -6.53 -2.63 -32.91
C THR A 940 -6.91 -1.92 -34.21
N GLY A 941 -7.25 -2.70 -35.24
CA GLY A 941 -7.54 -2.19 -36.58
C GLY A 941 -6.28 -1.79 -37.36
N ALA A 942 -6.40 -1.80 -38.69
CA ALA A 942 -5.26 -1.49 -39.55
C ALA A 942 -4.88 0.00 -39.49
N PRO A 943 -3.60 0.36 -39.70
CA PRO A 943 -3.16 1.74 -39.84
C PRO A 943 -4.03 2.54 -40.81
N GLY A 944 -4.49 3.71 -40.35
CA GLY A 944 -5.41 4.58 -41.11
C GLY A 944 -6.90 4.28 -40.94
N SER A 945 -7.29 3.18 -40.29
CA SER A 945 -8.72 2.84 -40.06
C SER A 945 -9.45 3.72 -39.04
N GLY A 946 -8.71 4.51 -38.25
CA GLY A 946 -9.26 5.24 -37.10
C GLY A 946 -9.51 4.39 -35.85
N ASN A 947 -9.42 3.05 -35.93
CA ASN A 947 -9.69 2.13 -34.81
C ASN A 947 -8.50 1.90 -33.87
N GLY A 948 -7.38 2.60 -34.09
CA GLY A 948 -6.19 2.50 -33.25
C GLY A 948 -6.40 3.03 -31.84
N ARG A 949 -5.42 2.78 -30.98
CA ARG A 949 -5.35 3.33 -29.63
C ARG A 949 -4.95 4.81 -29.70
N ALA A 950 -5.72 5.70 -29.08
CA ALA A 950 -5.39 7.13 -29.06
C ALA A 950 -4.11 7.41 -28.27
N LEU A 951 -3.23 8.23 -28.86
CA LEU A 951 -2.05 8.84 -28.27
C LEU A 951 -2.23 10.36 -28.17
N LYS A 952 -1.50 11.00 -27.26
CA LYS A 952 -1.51 12.46 -27.15
C LYS A 952 -0.64 13.06 -28.26
N LYS A 953 -1.23 13.90 -29.10
CA LYS A 953 -0.52 14.57 -30.21
C LYS A 953 0.60 15.49 -29.71
N GLY A 954 1.67 15.59 -30.51
CA GLY A 954 2.81 16.48 -30.24
C GLY A 954 3.62 16.10 -29.01
N ARG A 955 3.48 14.87 -28.52
CA ARG A 955 4.27 14.30 -27.42
C ARG A 955 5.34 13.37 -27.97
N GLU A 956 6.49 13.37 -27.32
CA GLU A 956 7.58 12.46 -27.65
C GLU A 956 7.34 11.08 -27.04
N TYR A 957 7.30 10.08 -27.91
CA TYR A 957 7.12 8.67 -27.58
C TYR A 957 8.37 7.84 -27.88
N VAL A 958 8.60 6.85 -27.03
CA VAL A 958 9.64 5.82 -27.18
C VAL A 958 8.99 4.43 -27.14
N PRO A 959 9.41 3.49 -28.00
CA PRO A 959 9.18 2.07 -27.80
C PRO A 959 9.64 1.64 -26.42
N TYR A 960 8.85 0.82 -25.75
CA TYR A 960 9.06 0.42 -24.36
C TYR A 960 8.71 -1.06 -24.16
N PHE A 961 9.45 -1.76 -23.30
CA PHE A 961 9.38 -3.21 -23.12
C PHE A 961 9.52 -3.60 -21.65
N TYR A 962 8.84 -4.69 -21.26
CA TYR A 962 9.02 -5.38 -19.98
C TYR A 962 9.30 -6.86 -20.18
N ALA A 963 10.46 -7.29 -19.70
CA ALA A 963 10.72 -8.69 -19.39
C ALA A 963 10.33 -8.96 -17.93
N SER A 964 9.73 -10.12 -17.63
CA SER A 964 9.29 -10.52 -16.29
C SER A 964 9.72 -11.97 -16.00
N ALA A 965 9.62 -12.41 -14.75
CA ALA A 965 9.83 -13.80 -14.38
C ALA A 965 9.03 -14.18 -13.12
N ILE A 966 8.90 -15.48 -12.92
CA ILE A 966 8.25 -16.08 -11.74
C ILE A 966 9.34 -16.62 -10.80
N GLY A 967 9.34 -16.08 -9.57
CA GLY A 967 10.27 -16.45 -8.50
C GLY A 967 11.44 -15.47 -8.36
N SER A 968 12.01 -15.39 -7.15
CA SER A 968 13.26 -14.68 -6.88
C SER A 968 14.41 -15.69 -6.75
N GLY A 969 15.60 -15.34 -7.26
CA GLY A 969 16.80 -16.19 -7.15
C GLY A 969 17.09 -17.07 -8.37
N ALA A 970 17.82 -18.17 -8.15
CA ALA A 970 18.39 -19.04 -9.18
C ALA A 970 17.40 -20.03 -9.79
N GLU A 971 16.34 -20.41 -9.06
CA GLU A 971 15.31 -21.34 -9.52
C GLU A 971 14.11 -20.56 -10.07
N ARG A 972 14.21 -20.16 -11.34
CA ARG A 972 13.15 -19.44 -12.05
C ARG A 972 12.23 -20.44 -12.75
N LEU A 973 10.94 -20.41 -12.42
CA LEU A 973 9.93 -21.31 -13.01
C LEU A 973 9.48 -20.87 -14.41
N GLY A 974 9.65 -19.58 -14.72
CA GLY A 974 9.47 -19.02 -16.05
C GLY A 974 10.02 -17.60 -16.17
N GLN A 975 10.39 -17.21 -17.37
CA GLN A 975 10.80 -15.84 -17.69
C GLN A 975 10.41 -15.45 -19.12
N THR A 976 10.18 -14.16 -19.30
CA THR A 976 10.01 -13.52 -20.60
C THR A 976 11.24 -12.71 -20.98
N SER A 977 11.49 -12.61 -22.28
CA SER A 977 12.48 -11.70 -22.88
C SER A 977 11.96 -11.18 -24.21
N TRP A 978 12.54 -10.07 -24.68
CA TRP A 978 12.17 -9.46 -25.95
C TRP A 978 13.38 -9.27 -26.84
N VAL A 979 13.25 -9.65 -28.11
CA VAL A 979 14.17 -9.27 -29.19
C VAL A 979 13.47 -8.24 -30.05
N THR A 980 14.06 -7.06 -30.16
CA THR A 980 13.43 -5.90 -30.81
C THR A 980 14.01 -5.67 -32.20
N ASN A 981 13.16 -5.22 -33.13
CA ASN A 981 13.57 -4.79 -34.47
C ASN A 981 13.04 -3.38 -34.74
N PHE A 982 13.95 -2.42 -34.80
CA PHE A 982 13.64 -1.02 -35.13
C PHE A 982 13.82 -0.69 -36.62
N GLY A 983 14.18 -1.66 -37.46
CA GLY A 983 14.49 -1.49 -38.90
C GLY A 983 15.91 -1.89 -39.31
N ALA A 984 16.75 -2.28 -38.36
CA ALA A 984 18.12 -2.71 -38.64
C ALA A 984 18.17 -3.99 -39.50
N SER A 985 17.11 -4.82 -39.40
CA SER A 985 16.88 -6.04 -40.16
C SER A 985 15.47 -6.02 -40.77
N SER A 986 15.21 -6.87 -41.76
CA SER A 986 13.88 -6.98 -42.37
C SER A 986 12.82 -7.33 -41.31
N PHE A 987 11.69 -6.63 -41.34
CA PHE A 987 10.56 -6.94 -40.46
C PHE A 987 9.95 -8.30 -40.78
N ARG A 988 9.42 -8.99 -39.76
CA ARG A 988 8.79 -10.30 -39.93
C ARG A 988 7.54 -10.22 -40.78
N HIS A 989 6.82 -9.09 -40.71
CA HIS A 989 5.80 -8.82 -41.71
C HIS A 989 5.87 -7.38 -42.25
N PRO A 990 5.29 -7.15 -43.44
CA PRO A 990 5.53 -5.92 -44.20
C PRO A 990 5.23 -4.64 -43.41
N LEU A 991 6.05 -3.63 -43.69
CA LEU A 991 5.85 -2.27 -43.20
C LEU A 991 4.51 -1.74 -43.73
N PRO A 992 3.67 -1.11 -42.89
CA PRO A 992 2.42 -0.52 -43.37
C PRO A 992 2.70 0.61 -44.37
N LYS A 993 1.82 0.77 -45.37
CA LYS A 993 1.99 1.79 -46.41
C LYS A 993 2.07 3.19 -45.79
N GLY A 994 3.13 3.93 -46.14
CA GLY A 994 3.35 5.31 -45.67
C GLY A 994 3.97 5.41 -44.26
N TYR A 995 4.38 4.29 -43.66
CA TYR A 995 5.17 4.27 -42.43
C TYR A 995 6.66 4.15 -42.77
N SER A 996 7.51 4.62 -41.87
CA SER A 996 8.95 4.39 -41.89
C SER A 996 9.35 3.44 -40.78
N SER A 997 10.48 2.75 -40.93
CA SER A 997 11.08 2.04 -39.79
C SER A 997 11.46 3.05 -38.70
N TYR A 998 11.46 2.60 -37.45
CA TYR A 998 11.77 3.45 -36.31
C TYR A 998 13.20 4.02 -36.36
N ASP A 999 14.15 3.30 -36.95
CA ASP A 999 15.53 3.74 -37.16
C ASP A 999 15.75 4.54 -38.46
N GLY A 1000 14.71 4.71 -39.28
CA GLY A 1000 14.73 5.43 -40.55
C GLY A 1000 15.40 4.72 -41.72
N ARG A 1001 15.91 3.49 -41.55
CA ARG A 1001 16.48 2.68 -42.64
C ARG A 1001 15.39 1.89 -43.34
N GLN A 1002 14.94 2.36 -44.51
CA GLN A 1002 14.13 1.52 -45.39
C GLN A 1002 15.01 0.48 -46.07
N LYS A 1003 15.05 -0.74 -45.54
CA LYS A 1003 15.51 -1.89 -46.31
C LYS A 1003 14.31 -2.45 -47.08
N ALA A 1004 14.49 -2.68 -48.38
CA ALA A 1004 13.48 -3.34 -49.20
C ALA A 1004 13.11 -4.69 -48.55
N PRO A 1005 11.81 -5.07 -48.49
CA PRO A 1005 11.44 -6.41 -48.06
C PRO A 1005 12.14 -7.44 -48.95
N LEU A 1006 12.65 -8.52 -48.33
CA LEU A 1006 13.19 -9.67 -49.05
C LEU A 1006 12.08 -10.40 -49.81
#